data_AF-A0A2V2BRH8-F1
#
_entry.id   AF-A0A2V2BRH8-F1
#
_cell.length_a   1.000
_cell.length_b   1.000
_cell.length_c   1.000
_cell.angle_alpha   90.00
_cell.angle_beta   90.00
_cell.angle_gamma   90.00
#
_symmetry.space_group_name_H-M   'P 1'
#
loop_
_entity.id
_entity.type
_entity.pdbx_description
1 polymer ?
#
loop_
_entity_poly.entity_id
_entity_poly.type
_entity_poly.pdbx_seq_one_letter_code
_entity_poly.pdbx_strand_id
1 'polypeptide(L)'
;MSESDEISTSARQTGERKKSNLAFAFFCLDKSRARDMEVFYAFCRLMDDIADEEGRAPAEKRRELEAWKAEIASLYGGSKELSPLAAEMADVVARRKIPQEYIQAIIDGVMRDTSGGPFETFEDIRKYCYGVASAVGLATIYIFGFKNERTKLYAESLGYALQFTNILRDAAFDMRTQNRCYIPRRELEFFGVSEGDLAEPSRNPRYKELFRMMHFRAKHFFRKADRLLPPEDRASMKPAFIMREIYENILDSIAASGFEISANPAKPGKLKKAALAVRALIRARGGREGRNFGSVCVLGGGIAGICAALKLAREGFDPEIFEARASAGGRASAVEWRGARLDNGSHAAMGCYRNLFGFMEELGAPASAAFSRADSMDFAFAGGEKIRVPFPPENAGIFKKILSIFAYRKIPGVGGARNLLLFAKLKLGLAGARAGETALEFLERHRVGKAAIEVFWEPFCVSALNTSCGLASAELMLSTLRKSVLAGGENGILYFPKAAAIDALMPKAAAYLECVGARIRLSEPVEKIEIRGGKFVSIETRKSGALKFDNCVCALPAKALAKMLPENSPFAARIGKIGTTGIINAYFTTGKKLFDGSYASLAGSPIHWIFDHTQKSRQCAESGTFLYGATISHARIPFDPAEIRGTLGRETKKYFGECEILDILPSLFAEATISADCESESARPADGECGAQNLHICGDWVATGLPCTMESAAKSANDLTIFD
;
A
#
# COMPACT_ATOMS: atom_id res chain seq x y z
N MET A 1 -10.94 43.73 37.79
CA MET A 1 -10.60 42.35 38.17
C MET A 1 -9.94 42.42 39.52
N SER A 2 -10.51 41.79 40.56
CA SER A 2 -10.02 41.88 41.94
C SER A 2 -8.90 40.87 42.19
N GLU A 3 -7.98 41.19 43.12
CA GLU A 3 -6.85 40.34 43.55
C GLU A 3 -7.25 38.90 43.96
N SER A 4 -8.52 38.68 44.29
CA SER A 4 -9.09 37.35 44.58
C SER A 4 -9.17 36.43 43.36
N ASP A 5 -9.36 36.99 42.15
CA ASP A 5 -9.42 36.22 40.90
C ASP A 5 -8.01 35.87 40.38
N GLU A 6 -7.01 36.72 40.59
CA GLU A 6 -5.61 36.43 40.24
C GLU A 6 -5.01 35.29 41.07
N ILE A 7 -5.33 35.21 42.37
CA ILE A 7 -4.87 34.14 43.27
C ILE A 7 -5.55 32.79 42.93
N SER A 8 -6.84 32.83 42.53
CA SER A 8 -7.60 31.66 42.06
C SER A 8 -7.03 31.06 40.76
N THR A 9 -6.59 31.93 39.84
CA THR A 9 -6.00 31.53 38.55
C THR A 9 -4.59 30.94 38.76
N SER A 10 -3.77 31.55 39.63
CA SER A 10 -2.41 31.10 39.98
C SER A 10 -2.40 29.75 40.74
N ALA A 11 -3.37 29.51 41.63
CA ALA A 11 -3.48 28.25 42.37
C ALA A 11 -3.96 27.08 41.49
N ARG A 12 -4.90 27.31 40.55
CA ARG A 12 -5.28 26.34 39.51
C ARG A 12 -4.12 26.03 38.56
N GLN A 13 -3.32 27.04 38.21
CA GLN A 13 -2.12 26.89 37.37
C GLN A 13 -1.01 26.03 37.98
N THR A 14 -0.99 25.76 39.29
CA THR A 14 0.13 25.06 39.95
C THR A 14 -0.14 23.57 40.21
N GLY A 15 -1.41 23.18 40.43
CA GLY A 15 -1.81 21.81 40.80
C GLY A 15 -1.86 20.81 39.63
N GLU A 16 -2.13 21.27 38.41
CA GLU A 16 -2.24 20.42 37.21
C GLU A 16 -0.95 20.32 36.36
N ARG A 17 0.08 21.13 36.69
CA ARG A 17 1.43 21.11 36.06
C ARG A 17 2.10 19.73 36.01
N LYS A 18 1.61 18.72 36.74
CA LYS A 18 2.28 17.42 36.97
C LYS A 18 1.69 16.19 36.27
N LYS A 19 0.62 16.30 35.46
CA LYS A 19 -0.10 15.10 34.94
C LYS A 19 0.02 14.82 33.43
N SER A 20 0.76 15.62 32.67
CA SER A 20 0.94 15.44 31.23
C SER A 20 2.11 14.49 30.89
N ASN A 21 1.98 13.73 29.78
CA ASN A 21 3.08 12.94 29.22
C ASN A 21 4.29 13.82 28.86
N LEU A 22 4.06 15.11 28.58
CA LEU A 22 5.07 16.08 28.17
C LEU A 22 5.99 16.48 29.34
N ALA A 23 5.42 16.70 30.54
CA ALA A 23 6.20 17.05 31.74
C ALA A 23 7.19 15.95 32.14
N PHE A 24 6.88 14.68 31.82
CA PHE A 24 7.79 13.56 32.06
C PHE A 24 9.01 13.57 31.12
N ALA A 25 9.00 14.27 29.98
CA ALA A 25 10.13 14.28 29.06
C ALA A 25 11.22 15.31 29.42
N PHE A 26 10.90 16.28 30.28
CA PHE A 26 11.77 17.44 30.56
C PHE A 26 12.92 17.18 31.52
N PHE A 27 12.98 16.04 32.22
CA PHE A 27 14.12 15.70 33.09
C PHE A 27 15.45 15.59 32.33
N CYS A 28 15.41 15.49 31.00
CA CYS A 28 16.59 15.45 30.13
C CYS A 28 17.13 16.83 29.75
N LEU A 29 16.47 17.93 30.12
CA LEU A 29 16.88 19.30 29.83
C LEU A 29 17.72 19.89 30.97
N ASP A 30 18.58 20.86 30.66
CA ASP A 30 19.19 21.68 31.69
C ASP A 30 18.15 22.56 32.40
N LYS A 31 18.48 23.05 33.60
CA LYS A 31 17.54 23.81 34.45
C LYS A 31 16.97 25.05 33.74
N SER A 32 17.76 25.75 32.93
CA SER A 32 17.28 26.94 32.22
C SER A 32 16.29 26.55 31.12
N ARG A 33 16.60 25.54 30.32
CA ARG A 33 15.68 25.06 29.27
C ARG A 33 14.41 24.46 29.85
N ALA A 34 14.50 23.72 30.95
CA ALA A 34 13.32 23.16 31.63
C ALA A 34 12.36 24.27 32.08
N ARG A 35 12.87 25.35 32.68
CA ARG A 35 12.07 26.53 33.08
C ARG A 35 11.42 27.21 31.88
N ASP A 36 12.17 27.45 30.81
CA ASP A 36 11.62 28.07 29.59
C ASP A 36 10.52 27.19 28.97
N MET A 37 10.67 25.87 29.07
CA MET A 37 9.69 24.90 28.60
C MET A 37 8.41 24.88 29.44
N GLU A 38 8.52 25.11 30.76
CA GLU A 38 7.37 25.27 31.67
C GLU A 38 6.55 26.52 31.31
N VAL A 39 7.20 27.65 31.06
CA VAL A 39 6.54 28.90 30.63
C VAL A 39 5.84 28.71 29.29
N PHE A 40 6.55 28.16 28.30
CA PHE A 40 5.96 27.91 26.98
C PHE A 40 4.77 26.94 27.05
N TYR A 41 4.87 25.88 27.86
CA TYR A 41 3.75 24.95 28.04
C TYR A 41 2.57 25.60 28.75
N ALA A 42 2.80 26.50 29.71
CA ALA A 42 1.75 27.27 30.35
C ALA A 42 1.00 28.16 29.33
N PHE A 43 1.73 28.78 28.39
CA PHE A 43 1.13 29.51 27.27
C PHE A 43 0.26 28.60 26.39
N CYS A 44 0.78 27.46 25.91
CA CYS A 44 -0.01 26.53 25.10
C CYS A 44 -1.28 26.07 25.83
N ARG A 45 -1.14 25.74 27.12
CA ARG A 45 -2.28 25.27 27.92
C ARG A 45 -3.35 26.33 28.08
N LEU A 46 -2.95 27.58 28.31
CA LEU A 46 -3.90 28.69 28.38
C LEU A 46 -4.69 28.86 27.07
N MET A 47 -4.02 28.74 25.91
CA MET A 47 -4.72 28.85 24.63
C MET A 47 -5.76 27.75 24.47
N ASP A 48 -5.41 26.49 24.76
CA ASP A 48 -6.34 25.36 24.73
C ASP A 48 -7.51 25.57 25.70
N ASP A 49 -7.22 26.00 26.94
CA ASP A 49 -8.25 26.22 27.97
C ASP A 49 -9.27 27.29 27.53
N ILE A 50 -8.84 28.37 26.85
CA ILE A 50 -9.73 29.39 26.28
C ILE A 50 -10.66 28.80 25.21
N ALA A 51 -10.14 27.93 24.34
CA ALA A 51 -10.95 27.29 23.29
C ALA A 51 -11.91 26.23 23.84
N ASP A 52 -11.50 25.50 24.88
CA ASP A 52 -12.26 24.40 25.48
C ASP A 52 -13.26 24.84 26.56
N GLU A 53 -13.23 26.10 27.00
CA GLU A 53 -14.09 26.60 28.07
C GLU A 53 -15.59 26.33 27.81
N GLU A 54 -16.20 25.43 28.60
CA GLU A 54 -17.62 25.07 28.45
C GLU A 54 -18.54 26.23 28.83
N GLY A 55 -19.68 26.36 28.14
CA GLY A 55 -20.70 27.38 28.44
C GLY A 55 -20.38 28.78 27.89
N ARG A 56 -19.16 29.04 27.43
CA ARG A 56 -18.79 30.32 26.81
C ARG A 56 -19.09 30.38 25.32
N ALA A 57 -19.60 31.51 24.84
CA ALA A 57 -19.99 31.66 23.45
C ALA A 57 -18.77 31.62 22.49
N PRO A 58 -18.87 30.96 21.31
CA PRO A 58 -17.78 30.88 20.34
C PRO A 58 -17.14 32.22 19.96
N ALA A 59 -17.96 33.27 19.82
CA ALA A 59 -17.49 34.62 19.48
C ALA A 59 -16.61 35.23 20.58
N GLU A 60 -16.89 34.94 21.85
CA GLU A 60 -16.11 35.46 22.98
C GLU A 60 -14.76 34.75 23.12
N LYS A 61 -14.75 33.42 22.93
CA LYS A 61 -13.52 32.63 22.87
C LYS A 61 -12.60 33.14 21.77
N ARG A 62 -13.17 33.35 20.58
CA ARG A 62 -12.44 33.90 19.43
C ARG A 62 -11.90 35.29 19.71
N ARG A 63 -12.69 36.19 20.29
CA ARG A 63 -12.25 37.55 20.65
C ARG A 63 -11.06 37.52 21.61
N GLU A 64 -11.05 36.62 22.58
CA GLU A 64 -9.93 36.48 23.51
C GLU A 64 -8.67 35.90 22.85
N LEU A 65 -8.81 34.89 21.99
CA LEU A 65 -7.68 34.36 21.20
C LEU A 65 -7.11 35.43 20.26
N GLU A 66 -7.94 36.27 19.64
CA GLU A 66 -7.48 37.41 18.83
C GLU A 66 -6.78 38.49 19.68
N ALA A 67 -7.23 38.70 20.91
CA ALA A 67 -6.54 39.60 21.85
C ALA A 67 -5.14 39.07 22.19
N TRP A 68 -5.01 37.77 22.48
CA TRP A 68 -3.72 37.11 22.64
C TRP A 68 -2.86 37.19 21.39
N LYS A 69 -3.47 37.06 20.21
CA LYS A 69 -2.78 37.21 18.92
C LYS A 69 -2.13 38.58 18.78
N ALA A 70 -2.88 39.64 19.11
CA ALA A 70 -2.40 41.02 19.13
C ALA A 70 -1.34 41.26 20.22
N GLU A 71 -1.53 40.67 21.41
CA GLU A 71 -0.58 40.78 22.51
C GLU A 71 0.77 40.13 22.18
N ILE A 72 0.76 38.95 21.54
CA ILE A 72 1.99 38.33 21.02
C ILE A 72 2.64 39.24 19.96
N ALA A 73 1.87 39.87 19.07
CA ALA A 73 2.45 40.82 18.11
C ALA A 73 3.13 42.01 18.80
N SER A 74 2.50 42.58 19.82
CA SER A 74 3.06 43.67 20.64
C SER A 74 4.32 43.23 21.40
N LEU A 75 4.34 42.01 21.92
CA LEU A 75 5.49 41.40 22.57
C LEU A 75 6.71 41.34 21.64
N TYR A 76 6.53 40.83 20.41
CA TYR A 76 7.61 40.80 19.41
C TYR A 76 7.99 42.21 18.91
N GLY A 77 7.07 43.18 19.02
CA GLY A 77 7.33 44.60 18.80
C GLY A 77 8.09 45.30 19.95
N GLY A 78 8.36 44.61 21.06
CA GLY A 78 9.12 45.14 22.20
C GLY A 78 8.29 45.92 23.22
N SER A 79 6.95 45.74 23.23
CA SER A 79 6.08 46.34 24.25
C SER A 79 6.47 45.88 25.66
N LYS A 80 6.32 46.79 26.64
CA LYS A 80 6.47 46.51 28.07
C LYS A 80 5.14 46.39 28.82
N GLU A 81 4.05 46.78 28.17
CA GLU A 81 2.69 46.64 28.69
C GLU A 81 2.15 45.29 28.24
N LEU A 82 2.51 44.23 28.98
CA LEU A 82 2.16 42.84 28.70
C LEU A 82 1.51 42.22 29.94
N SER A 83 0.59 41.28 29.73
CA SER A 83 0.10 40.41 30.80
C SER A 83 1.25 39.60 31.43
N PRO A 84 1.10 39.09 32.67
CA PRO A 84 2.18 38.39 33.35
C PRO A 84 2.80 37.23 32.55
N LEU A 85 1.95 36.40 31.93
CA LEU A 85 2.42 35.28 31.13
C LEU A 85 3.04 35.73 29.80
N ALA A 86 2.52 36.79 29.17
CA ALA A 86 3.14 37.38 27.98
C ALA A 86 4.52 37.96 28.30
N ALA A 87 4.71 38.59 29.46
CA ALA A 87 6.01 39.08 29.91
C ALA A 87 7.01 37.93 30.12
N GLU A 88 6.61 36.83 30.76
CA GLU A 88 7.47 35.63 30.88
C GLU A 88 7.80 35.03 29.51
N MET A 89 6.83 34.98 28.60
CA MET A 89 7.04 34.54 27.22
C MET A 89 8.01 35.45 26.47
N ALA A 90 7.98 36.78 26.68
CA ALA A 90 8.88 37.74 26.06
C ALA A 90 10.35 37.39 26.33
N ASP A 91 10.66 37.07 27.59
CA ASP A 91 11.98 36.63 28.02
C ASP A 91 12.40 35.30 27.37
N VAL A 92 11.47 34.36 27.20
CA VAL A 92 11.74 33.06 26.58
C VAL A 92 11.99 33.21 25.08
N VAL A 93 11.11 33.90 24.35
CA VAL A 93 11.21 34.02 22.89
C VAL A 93 12.45 34.83 22.49
N ALA A 94 12.80 35.88 23.25
CA ALA A 94 14.02 36.65 23.01
C ALA A 94 15.28 35.82 23.25
N ARG A 95 15.33 35.08 24.37
CA ARG A 95 16.49 34.25 24.76
C ARG A 95 16.70 33.05 23.84
N ARG A 96 15.62 32.42 23.40
CA ARG A 96 15.66 31.21 22.55
C ARG A 96 15.50 31.51 21.07
N LYS A 97 15.24 32.77 20.70
CA LYS A 97 15.05 33.23 19.32
C LYS A 97 13.92 32.48 18.62
N ILE A 98 12.82 32.27 19.32
CA ILE A 98 11.66 31.56 18.76
C ILE A 98 10.99 32.48 17.73
N PRO A 99 10.74 32.04 16.49
CA PRO A 99 10.03 32.84 15.50
C PRO A 99 8.57 33.11 15.90
N GLN A 100 8.12 34.35 15.70
CA GLN A 100 6.74 34.78 15.97
C GLN A 100 5.72 33.92 15.22
N GLU A 101 6.03 33.53 13.98
CA GLU A 101 5.15 32.73 13.12
C GLU A 101 4.68 31.43 13.78
N TYR A 102 5.52 30.75 14.58
CA TYR A 102 5.13 29.50 15.24
C TYR A 102 4.20 29.77 16.42
N ILE A 103 4.43 30.84 17.19
CA ILE A 103 3.54 31.22 18.29
C ILE A 103 2.16 31.61 17.77
N GLN A 104 2.14 32.40 16.69
CA GLN A 104 0.91 32.82 16.01
C GLN A 104 0.15 31.63 15.42
N ALA A 105 0.86 30.68 14.79
CA ALA A 105 0.26 29.48 14.23
C ALA A 105 -0.40 28.58 15.29
N ILE A 106 0.11 28.55 16.53
CA ILE A 106 -0.52 27.83 17.65
C ILE A 106 -1.90 28.44 17.96
N ILE A 107 -1.97 29.77 18.09
CA ILE A 107 -3.22 30.49 18.35
C ILE A 107 -4.21 30.24 17.20
N ASP A 108 -3.75 30.31 15.95
CA ASP A 108 -4.58 30.06 14.76
C ASP A 108 -5.11 28.62 14.71
N GLY A 109 -4.31 27.65 15.14
CA GLY A 109 -4.73 26.25 15.24
C GLY A 109 -5.84 26.06 16.25
N VAL A 110 -5.63 26.55 17.47
CA VAL A 110 -6.60 26.45 18.58
C VAL A 110 -7.89 27.23 18.28
N MET A 111 -7.79 28.33 17.55
CA MET A 111 -8.95 29.10 17.11
C MET A 111 -9.91 28.29 16.24
N ARG A 112 -9.44 27.26 15.52
CA ARG A 112 -10.30 26.37 14.71
C ARG A 112 -11.32 25.62 15.58
N ASP A 113 -11.01 25.34 16.84
CA ASP A 113 -11.89 24.62 17.77
C ASP A 113 -13.02 25.50 18.33
N THR A 114 -12.97 26.81 18.06
CA THR A 114 -14.08 27.74 18.28
C THR A 114 -15.13 27.68 17.16
N SER A 115 -14.82 27.03 16.04
CA SER A 115 -15.71 26.92 14.88
C SER A 115 -16.29 25.51 14.77
N GLY A 116 -17.61 25.34 14.83
CA GLY A 116 -18.28 24.02 14.82
C GLY A 116 -18.36 23.32 13.45
N GLY A 117 -17.61 23.78 12.45
CA GLY A 117 -17.64 23.18 11.11
C GLY A 117 -16.88 21.84 11.03
N PRO A 118 -17.25 20.95 10.09
CA PRO A 118 -16.54 19.71 9.79
C PRO A 118 -15.13 19.96 9.23
N PHE A 119 -14.28 18.94 9.25
CA PHE A 119 -13.12 18.85 8.36
C PHE A 119 -13.55 18.10 7.10
N GLU A 120 -13.35 18.65 5.89
CA GLU A 120 -13.80 17.99 4.66
C GLU A 120 -12.76 17.00 4.13
N THR A 121 -11.48 17.40 4.19
CA THR A 121 -10.36 16.72 3.54
C THR A 121 -9.16 16.53 4.48
N PHE A 122 -8.21 15.70 4.03
CA PHE A 122 -6.92 15.56 4.71
C PHE A 122 -6.18 16.90 4.86
N GLU A 123 -6.23 17.79 3.85
CA GLU A 123 -5.55 19.09 3.94
C GLU A 123 -6.15 19.99 5.03
N ASP A 124 -7.46 19.91 5.27
CA ASP A 124 -8.12 20.68 6.33
C ASP A 124 -7.64 20.23 7.71
N ILE A 125 -7.64 18.91 7.97
CA ILE A 125 -7.19 18.37 9.25
C ILE A 125 -5.67 18.51 9.40
N ARG A 126 -4.89 18.44 8.31
CA ARG A 126 -3.45 18.70 8.32
C ARG A 126 -3.15 20.14 8.70
N LYS A 127 -3.89 21.13 8.18
CA LYS A 127 -3.73 22.53 8.56
C LYS A 127 -4.05 22.75 10.04
N TYR A 128 -5.08 22.11 10.57
CA TYR A 128 -5.38 22.12 11.99
C TYR A 128 -4.24 21.53 12.83
N CYS A 129 -3.81 20.30 12.50
CA CYS A 129 -2.72 19.62 13.20
C CYS A 129 -1.39 20.39 13.15
N TYR A 130 -1.17 21.18 12.09
CA TYR A 130 0.01 22.05 12.01
C TYR A 130 0.02 23.03 13.17
N GLY A 131 -1.07 23.75 13.42
CA GLY A 131 -1.14 24.75 14.48
C GLY A 131 -1.08 24.13 15.88
N VAL A 132 -1.93 23.15 16.15
CA VAL A 132 -2.08 22.58 17.52
C VAL A 132 -0.95 21.64 17.93
N ALA A 133 -0.07 21.21 17.01
CA ALA A 133 1.01 20.28 17.34
C ALA A 133 2.33 20.54 16.61
N SER A 134 2.34 20.71 15.30
CA SER A 134 3.60 20.91 14.56
C SER A 134 4.28 22.23 14.90
N ALA A 135 3.53 23.33 15.00
CA ALA A 135 4.02 24.65 15.42
C ALA A 135 4.51 24.63 16.88
N VAL A 136 3.84 23.87 17.75
CA VAL A 136 4.30 23.61 19.13
C VAL A 136 5.66 22.91 19.11
N GLY A 137 5.82 21.87 18.29
CA GLY A 137 7.09 21.16 18.10
C GLY A 137 8.19 22.06 17.54
N LEU A 138 7.87 22.88 16.54
CA LEU A 138 8.78 23.83 15.91
C LEU A 138 9.28 24.88 16.91
N ALA A 139 8.42 25.45 17.75
CA ALA A 139 8.83 26.35 18.82
C ALA A 139 9.68 25.62 19.89
N THR A 140 9.28 24.39 20.24
CA THR A 140 9.95 23.55 21.25
C THR A 140 11.41 23.24 20.88
N ILE A 141 11.74 22.99 19.61
CA ILE A 141 13.13 22.71 19.23
C ILE A 141 14.08 23.90 19.41
N TYR A 142 13.60 25.15 19.37
CA TYR A 142 14.42 26.32 19.75
C TYR A 142 14.74 26.30 21.26
N ILE A 143 13.78 25.85 22.08
CA ILE A 143 13.97 25.66 23.52
C ILE A 143 14.88 24.46 23.81
N PHE A 144 14.92 23.43 22.97
CA PHE A 144 15.88 22.32 23.11
C PHE A 144 17.28 22.68 22.59
N GLY A 145 17.33 23.46 21.52
CA GLY A 145 18.53 23.77 20.75
C GLY A 145 18.76 22.76 19.63
N PHE A 146 18.89 23.26 18.40
CA PHE A 146 19.24 22.49 17.20
C PHE A 146 20.30 23.26 16.39
N LYS A 147 21.01 22.57 15.52
CA LYS A 147 22.08 23.12 14.68
C LYS A 147 21.72 23.06 13.20
N ASN A 148 20.95 22.05 12.79
CA ASN A 148 20.65 21.80 11.39
C ASN A 148 19.18 22.14 11.11
N GLU A 149 18.95 23.00 10.11
CA GLU A 149 17.62 23.45 9.72
C GLU A 149 16.66 22.29 9.37
N ARG A 150 17.19 21.15 8.89
CA ARG A 150 16.41 19.93 8.64
C ARG A 150 15.69 19.42 9.89
N THR A 151 16.18 19.73 11.10
CA THR A 151 15.51 19.40 12.37
C THR A 151 14.14 20.07 12.51
N LYS A 152 13.86 21.15 11.77
CA LYS A 152 12.51 21.73 11.68
C LYS A 152 11.53 20.76 11.03
N LEU A 153 11.92 20.12 9.92
CA LEU A 153 11.09 19.11 9.25
C LEU A 153 10.83 17.89 10.15
N TYR A 154 11.82 17.50 10.97
CA TYR A 154 11.65 16.49 12.01
C TYR A 154 10.59 16.91 13.03
N ALA A 155 10.70 18.11 13.58
CA ALA A 155 9.78 18.62 14.59
C ALA A 155 8.34 18.72 14.05
N GLU A 156 8.19 19.23 12.83
CA GLU A 156 6.90 19.31 12.15
C GLU A 156 6.28 17.92 11.93
N SER A 157 7.06 16.98 11.38
CA SER A 157 6.59 15.61 11.13
C SER A 157 6.25 14.86 12.41
N LEU A 158 7.04 15.03 13.47
CA LEU A 158 6.74 14.44 14.76
C LEU A 158 5.47 15.05 15.35
N GLY A 159 5.27 16.37 15.26
CA GLY A 159 4.04 17.05 15.69
C GLY A 159 2.80 16.43 15.06
N TYR A 160 2.81 16.24 13.74
CA TYR A 160 1.74 15.52 13.03
C TYR A 160 1.52 14.10 13.56
N ALA A 161 2.60 13.33 13.74
CA ALA A 161 2.50 11.95 14.23
C ALA A 161 1.83 11.88 15.62
N LEU A 162 2.23 12.77 16.54
CA LEU A 162 1.67 12.84 17.88
C LEU A 162 0.19 13.24 17.85
N GLN A 163 -0.19 14.21 17.01
CA GLN A 163 -1.57 14.68 16.95
C GLN A 163 -2.52 13.72 16.24
N PHE A 164 -2.11 13.09 15.15
CA PHE A 164 -2.91 12.02 14.55
C PHE A 164 -3.09 10.82 15.48
N THR A 165 -2.10 10.57 16.36
CA THR A 165 -2.27 9.59 17.44
C THR A 165 -3.30 10.04 18.48
N ASN A 166 -3.32 11.31 18.87
CA ASN A 166 -4.36 11.85 19.78
C ASN A 166 -5.75 11.72 19.16
N ILE A 167 -5.92 12.17 17.91
CA ILE A 167 -7.20 12.10 17.18
C ILE A 167 -7.73 10.66 17.13
N LEU A 168 -6.87 9.68 16.81
CA LEU A 168 -7.30 8.28 16.81
C LEU A 168 -7.64 7.79 18.22
N ARG A 169 -6.77 8.06 19.20
CA ARG A 169 -6.94 7.63 20.59
C ARG A 169 -8.24 8.13 21.20
N ASP A 170 -8.61 9.37 20.91
CA ASP A 170 -9.68 10.09 21.58
C ASP A 170 -10.96 10.19 20.74
N ALA A 171 -10.99 9.65 19.51
CA ALA A 171 -12.13 9.75 18.58
C ALA A 171 -13.50 9.45 19.23
N ALA A 172 -13.57 8.42 20.09
CA ALA A 172 -14.81 8.08 20.80
C ALA A 172 -15.12 9.00 21.98
N PHE A 173 -14.09 9.47 22.69
CA PHE A 173 -14.24 10.41 23.79
C PHE A 173 -14.68 11.79 23.30
N ASP A 174 -14.01 12.32 22.28
CA ASP A 174 -14.27 13.63 21.69
C ASP A 174 -15.69 13.72 21.13
N MET A 175 -16.14 12.69 20.41
CA MET A 175 -17.50 12.64 19.91
C MET A 175 -18.52 12.55 21.06
N ARG A 176 -18.30 11.69 22.05
CA ARG A 176 -19.28 11.44 23.13
C ARG A 176 -19.40 12.61 24.11
N THR A 177 -18.30 13.28 24.42
CA THR A 177 -18.25 14.28 25.51
C THR A 177 -18.25 15.70 25.02
N GLN A 178 -17.62 15.96 23.86
CA GLN A 178 -17.47 17.31 23.31
C GLN A 178 -18.29 17.52 22.03
N ASN A 179 -18.91 16.46 21.49
CA ASN A 179 -19.58 16.49 20.19
C ASN A 179 -18.66 17.04 19.07
N ARG A 180 -17.38 16.63 19.09
CA ARG A 180 -16.35 17.05 18.13
C ARG A 180 -15.87 15.87 17.27
N CYS A 181 -15.68 16.14 15.98
CA CYS A 181 -15.12 15.19 15.02
C CYS A 181 -13.88 15.77 14.34
N TYR A 182 -12.74 15.10 14.50
CA TYR A 182 -11.47 15.46 13.84
C TYR A 182 -11.14 14.53 12.65
N ILE A 183 -12.07 13.68 12.24
CA ILE A 183 -11.92 12.80 11.09
C ILE A 183 -12.56 13.49 9.87
N PRO A 184 -11.84 13.64 8.75
CA PRO A 184 -12.40 14.25 7.55
C PRO A 184 -13.67 13.54 7.05
N ARG A 185 -14.67 14.31 6.63
CA ARG A 185 -15.95 13.80 6.12
C ARG A 185 -15.77 12.83 4.96
N ARG A 186 -14.90 13.14 4.01
CA ARG A 186 -14.64 12.24 2.86
C ARG A 186 -14.15 10.86 3.29
N GLU A 187 -13.40 10.78 4.39
CA GLU A 187 -12.89 9.51 4.92
C GLU A 187 -14.00 8.74 5.61
N LEU A 188 -14.84 9.42 6.40
CA LEU A 188 -16.05 8.85 6.99
C LEU A 188 -16.98 8.27 5.91
N GLU A 189 -17.27 9.05 4.86
CA GLU A 189 -18.10 8.64 3.72
C GLU A 189 -17.51 7.43 2.98
N PHE A 190 -16.20 7.45 2.70
CA PHE A 190 -15.53 6.36 1.98
C PHE A 190 -15.66 5.01 2.71
N PHE A 191 -15.51 5.00 4.04
CA PHE A 191 -15.67 3.78 4.84
C PHE A 191 -17.13 3.51 5.24
N GLY A 192 -18.07 4.41 4.91
CA GLY A 192 -19.47 4.29 5.31
C GLY A 192 -19.67 4.34 6.82
N VAL A 193 -18.97 5.25 7.49
CA VAL A 193 -19.03 5.54 8.93
C VAL A 193 -19.61 6.94 9.09
N SER A 194 -20.61 7.12 9.96
CA SER A 194 -21.13 8.44 10.31
C SER A 194 -20.42 9.03 11.52
N GLU A 195 -20.51 10.34 11.73
CA GLU A 195 -19.99 10.98 12.94
C GLU A 195 -20.60 10.37 14.22
N GLY A 196 -21.91 10.07 14.20
CA GLY A 196 -22.60 9.44 15.33
C GLY A 196 -22.11 8.03 15.66
N ASP A 197 -21.58 7.29 14.67
CA ASP A 197 -20.96 5.99 14.91
C ASP A 197 -19.70 6.12 15.78
N LEU A 198 -18.99 7.25 15.74
CA LEU A 198 -17.76 7.44 16.52
C LEU A 198 -18.05 7.51 18.04
N ALA A 199 -19.24 7.93 18.45
CA ALA A 199 -19.62 7.96 19.88
C ALA A 199 -19.68 6.55 20.49
N GLU A 200 -20.00 5.54 19.67
CA GLU A 200 -20.00 4.11 20.04
C GLU A 200 -19.59 3.26 18.83
N PRO A 201 -18.29 3.18 18.51
CA PRO A 201 -17.79 2.62 17.25
C PRO A 201 -18.27 1.18 17.00
N SER A 202 -18.43 0.39 18.06
CA SER A 202 -18.90 -1.00 18.00
C SER A 202 -20.24 -1.20 17.28
N ARG A 203 -21.08 -0.15 17.12
CA ARG A 203 -22.34 -0.21 16.37
C ARG A 203 -22.16 -0.39 14.86
N ASN A 204 -21.03 0.05 14.30
CA ASN A 204 -20.73 -0.03 12.87
C ASN A 204 -19.33 -0.63 12.63
N PRO A 205 -19.19 -1.97 12.44
CA PRO A 205 -17.89 -2.64 12.35
C PRO A 205 -16.90 -2.08 11.32
N ARG A 206 -17.37 -1.31 10.33
CA ARG A 206 -16.53 -0.63 9.33
C ARG A 206 -15.59 0.41 9.94
N TYR A 207 -15.86 0.90 11.16
CA TYR A 207 -14.96 1.79 11.89
C TYR A 207 -13.52 1.25 11.99
N LYS A 208 -13.35 -0.08 12.05
CA LYS A 208 -12.04 -0.72 12.14
C LYS A 208 -11.18 -0.48 10.89
N GLU A 209 -11.80 -0.37 9.73
CA GLU A 209 -11.10 -0.06 8.47
C GLU A 209 -10.65 1.40 8.45
N LEU A 210 -11.51 2.32 8.88
CA LEU A 210 -11.19 3.73 9.05
C LEU A 210 -10.03 3.93 10.05
N PHE A 211 -10.12 3.32 11.23
CA PHE A 211 -9.11 3.43 12.28
C PHE A 211 -7.77 2.80 11.85
N ARG A 212 -7.80 1.74 11.04
CA ARG A 212 -6.58 1.18 10.41
C ARG A 212 -5.91 2.19 9.48
N MET A 213 -6.67 2.93 8.68
CA MET A 213 -6.12 3.98 7.82
C MET A 213 -5.56 5.15 8.64
N MET A 214 -6.26 5.57 9.70
CA MET A 214 -5.76 6.62 10.61
C MET A 214 -4.45 6.19 11.31
N HIS A 215 -4.33 4.92 11.66
CA HIS A 215 -3.09 4.35 12.17
C HIS A 215 -1.97 4.40 11.13
N PHE A 216 -2.26 4.03 9.87
CA PHE A 216 -1.32 4.15 8.76
C PHE A 216 -0.82 5.59 8.61
N ARG A 217 -1.73 6.59 8.65
CA ARG A 217 -1.38 8.02 8.63
C ARG A 217 -0.41 8.39 9.74
N ALA A 218 -0.71 8.05 10.99
CA ALA A 218 0.16 8.40 12.12
C ALA A 218 1.53 7.71 12.00
N LYS A 219 1.57 6.44 11.57
CA LYS A 219 2.83 5.70 11.32
C LYS A 219 3.68 6.34 10.23
N HIS A 220 3.08 6.79 9.13
CA HIS A 220 3.79 7.52 8.08
C HIS A 220 4.58 8.69 8.66
N PHE A 221 3.94 9.55 9.47
CA PHE A 221 4.60 10.72 10.06
C PHE A 221 5.67 10.36 11.10
N PHE A 222 5.49 9.27 11.86
CA PHE A 222 6.56 8.75 12.73
C PHE A 222 7.80 8.33 11.94
N ARG A 223 7.60 7.60 10.84
CA ARG A 223 8.70 7.13 9.98
C ARG A 223 9.36 8.28 9.23
N LYS A 224 8.58 9.24 8.77
CA LYS A 224 9.05 10.49 8.18
C LYS A 224 9.95 11.25 9.14
N ALA A 225 9.49 11.47 10.38
CA ALA A 225 10.30 12.09 11.43
C ALA A 225 11.61 11.33 11.67
N ASP A 226 11.56 9.99 11.81
CA ASP A 226 12.76 9.18 12.03
C ASP A 226 13.85 9.39 10.96
N ARG A 227 13.44 9.55 9.70
CA ARG A 227 14.34 9.79 8.56
C ARG A 227 14.84 11.22 8.50
N LEU A 228 14.16 12.19 9.08
CA LEU A 228 14.49 13.62 8.96
C LEU A 228 15.51 14.10 9.98
N LEU A 229 15.72 13.41 11.10
CA LEU A 229 16.55 13.93 12.18
C LEU A 229 18.07 13.75 11.90
N PRO A 230 18.84 14.85 11.81
CA PRO A 230 20.29 14.80 11.60
C PRO A 230 21.04 14.22 12.81
N PRO A 231 22.14 13.47 12.62
CA PRO A 231 22.92 12.89 13.72
C PRO A 231 23.37 13.90 14.79
N GLU A 232 23.76 15.10 14.38
CA GLU A 232 24.30 16.16 15.24
C GLU A 232 23.29 16.74 16.24
N ASP A 233 21.99 16.63 15.95
CA ASP A 233 20.91 17.17 16.77
C ASP A 233 20.24 16.10 17.66
N ARG A 234 20.58 14.81 17.49
CA ARG A 234 19.96 13.72 18.27
C ARG A 234 20.11 13.89 19.78
N ALA A 235 21.24 14.45 20.22
CA ALA A 235 21.54 14.61 21.64
C ALA A 235 20.64 15.64 22.33
N SER A 236 20.31 16.76 21.67
CA SER A 236 19.38 17.76 22.20
C SER A 236 17.92 17.33 22.06
N MET A 237 17.62 16.44 21.12
CA MET A 237 16.27 15.93 20.86
C MET A 237 15.84 14.75 21.75
N LYS A 238 16.58 14.43 22.83
CA LYS A 238 16.20 13.37 23.78
C LYS A 238 14.74 13.47 24.28
N PRO A 239 14.21 14.66 24.67
CA PRO A 239 12.81 14.75 25.06
C PRO A 239 11.85 14.36 23.93
N ALA A 240 12.17 14.72 22.68
CA ALA A 240 11.38 14.36 21.51
C ALA A 240 11.36 12.84 21.25
N PHE A 241 12.50 12.15 21.44
CA PHE A 241 12.54 10.68 21.39
C PHE A 241 11.66 10.03 22.46
N ILE A 242 11.62 10.57 23.69
CA ILE A 242 10.77 10.04 24.76
C ILE A 242 9.29 10.18 24.38
N MET A 243 8.88 11.37 23.91
CA MET A 243 7.50 11.59 23.43
C MET A 243 7.13 10.64 22.31
N ARG A 244 8.01 10.51 21.31
CA ARG A 244 7.87 9.61 20.18
C ARG A 244 7.58 8.17 20.63
N GLU A 245 8.42 7.60 21.51
CA GLU A 245 8.26 6.22 21.99
C GLU A 245 6.98 6.03 22.81
N ILE A 246 6.55 7.03 23.60
CA ILE A 246 5.29 6.97 24.36
C ILE A 246 4.09 6.94 23.41
N TYR A 247 4.03 7.85 22.44
CA TYR A 247 2.89 7.97 21.54
C TYR A 247 2.84 6.84 20.53
N GLU A 248 3.98 6.42 19.96
CA GLU A 248 4.02 5.26 19.08
C GLU A 248 3.56 4.00 19.84
N ASN A 249 3.89 3.85 21.13
CA ASN A 249 3.40 2.74 21.93
C ASN A 249 1.89 2.78 22.17
N ILE A 250 1.30 3.97 22.35
CA ILE A 250 -0.16 4.13 22.45
C ILE A 250 -0.80 3.68 21.15
N LEU A 251 -0.28 4.18 20.02
CA LEU A 251 -0.76 3.86 18.68
C LEU A 251 -0.70 2.35 18.40
N ASP A 252 0.42 1.70 18.71
CA ASP A 252 0.59 0.25 18.55
C ASP A 252 -0.35 -0.55 19.48
N SER A 253 -0.62 -0.03 20.68
CA SER A 253 -1.55 -0.68 21.61
C SER A 253 -2.99 -0.64 21.12
N ILE A 254 -3.40 0.44 20.43
CA ILE A 254 -4.71 0.56 19.78
C ILE A 254 -4.83 -0.44 18.62
N ALA A 255 -3.79 -0.56 17.77
CA ALA A 255 -3.81 -1.54 16.70
C ALA A 255 -3.85 -2.98 17.24
N ALA A 256 -3.08 -3.28 18.30
CA ALA A 256 -3.04 -4.59 18.93
C ALA A 256 -4.35 -4.98 19.63
N SER A 257 -5.18 -4.02 20.06
CA SER A 257 -6.51 -4.31 20.60
C SER A 257 -7.55 -4.61 19.50
N GLY A 258 -7.17 -4.58 18.22
CA GLY A 258 -8.11 -4.69 17.11
C GLY A 258 -8.93 -3.43 16.90
N PHE A 259 -8.37 -2.27 17.26
CA PHE A 259 -8.99 -0.94 17.22
C PHE A 259 -10.18 -0.77 18.17
N GLU A 260 -10.31 -1.62 19.20
CA GLU A 260 -11.34 -1.47 20.24
C GLU A 260 -11.01 -0.25 21.12
N ILE A 261 -11.47 0.93 20.70
CA ILE A 261 -11.29 2.21 21.39
C ILE A 261 -12.55 2.49 22.21
N SER A 262 -12.37 2.66 23.52
CA SER A 262 -13.44 3.04 24.43
C SER A 262 -13.41 4.54 24.72
N ALA A 263 -14.49 5.07 25.30
CA ALA A 263 -14.53 6.45 25.78
C ALA A 263 -13.53 6.75 26.92
N ASN A 264 -12.84 5.74 27.46
CA ASN A 264 -11.78 5.92 28.45
C ASN A 264 -10.42 5.51 27.86
N PRO A 265 -9.62 6.46 27.37
CA PRO A 265 -8.30 6.17 26.81
C PRO A 265 -7.37 5.51 27.84
N ALA A 266 -6.87 4.32 27.55
CA ALA A 266 -5.89 3.65 28.40
C ALA A 266 -4.56 4.41 28.37
N LYS A 267 -4.06 4.80 29.55
CA LYS A 267 -2.77 5.50 29.70
C LYS A 267 -1.67 4.50 30.10
N PRO A 268 -0.46 4.57 29.51
CA PRO A 268 0.66 3.74 29.95
C PRO A 268 0.98 3.97 31.43
N GLY A 269 1.12 2.90 32.20
CA GLY A 269 1.56 2.96 33.59
C GLY A 269 2.98 3.55 33.75
N LYS A 270 3.30 4.05 34.94
CA LYS A 270 4.58 4.74 35.22
C LYS A 270 5.82 3.89 34.88
N LEU A 271 5.80 2.60 35.19
CA LEU A 271 6.90 1.67 34.88
C LEU A 271 7.11 1.50 33.37
N LYS A 272 6.01 1.37 32.62
CA LYS A 272 6.05 1.28 31.15
C LYS A 272 6.63 2.56 30.54
N LYS A 273 6.24 3.74 31.05
CA LYS A 273 6.82 5.04 30.63
C LYS A 273 8.32 5.12 30.89
N ALA A 274 8.79 4.65 32.04
CA ALA A 274 10.21 4.62 32.36
C ALA A 274 10.99 3.69 31.39
N ALA A 275 10.47 2.49 31.11
CA ALA A 275 11.07 1.57 30.14
C ALA A 275 11.13 2.18 28.72
N LEU A 276 10.05 2.84 28.29
CA LEU A 276 10.00 3.55 27.00
C LEU A 276 11.01 4.71 26.95
N ALA A 277 11.18 5.45 28.04
CA ALA A 277 12.20 6.50 28.11
C ALA A 277 13.63 5.94 28.01
N VAL A 278 13.92 4.80 28.65
CA VAL A 278 15.22 4.11 28.50
C VAL A 278 15.44 3.71 27.04
N ARG A 279 14.45 3.10 26.39
CA ARG A 279 14.51 2.75 24.96
C ARG A 279 14.75 3.99 24.08
N ALA A 280 14.04 5.08 24.35
CA ALA A 280 14.20 6.35 23.67
C ALA A 280 15.64 6.90 23.79
N LEU A 281 16.23 6.83 24.97
CA LEU A 281 17.59 7.29 25.22
C LEU A 281 18.64 6.43 24.51
N ILE A 282 18.43 5.11 24.43
CA ILE A 282 19.29 4.21 23.64
C ILE A 282 19.18 4.57 22.15
N ARG A 283 17.96 4.77 21.64
CA ARG A 283 17.72 5.16 20.24
C ARG A 283 18.37 6.51 19.92
N ALA A 284 18.27 7.49 20.81
CA ALA A 284 18.92 8.79 20.61
C ALA A 284 20.44 8.66 20.42
N ARG A 285 21.08 7.69 21.10
CA ARG A 285 22.53 7.41 21.00
C ARG A 285 22.93 6.63 19.76
N GLY A 286 22.08 5.73 19.27
CA GLY A 286 22.37 4.83 18.14
C GLY A 286 21.54 5.17 16.91
N GLY A 287 22.05 6.03 16.03
CA GLY A 287 21.43 6.31 14.74
C GLY A 287 22.47 6.51 13.65
N ARG A 288 22.35 5.74 12.56
CA ARG A 288 22.95 6.11 11.28
C ARG A 288 22.10 7.21 10.65
N GLU A 289 22.74 8.09 9.89
CA GLU A 289 22.03 9.07 9.08
C GLU A 289 21.13 8.33 8.08
N GLY A 290 19.83 8.62 8.09
CA GLY A 290 18.92 8.13 7.05
C GLY A 290 19.31 8.76 5.72
N ARG A 291 19.84 7.95 4.79
CA ARG A 291 20.40 8.42 3.51
C ARG A 291 19.31 8.92 2.55
N ASN A 292 18.14 8.28 2.57
CA ASN A 292 17.03 8.59 1.67
C ASN A 292 15.77 9.03 2.45
N PHE A 293 15.20 10.15 2.01
CA PHE A 293 13.98 10.76 2.53
C PHE A 293 13.41 11.73 1.47
N GLY A 294 12.24 12.30 1.76
CA GLY A 294 11.67 13.40 0.97
C GLY A 294 10.67 12.94 -0.09
N SER A 295 10.57 13.76 -1.13
CA SER A 295 9.60 13.62 -2.23
C SER A 295 10.01 12.51 -3.20
N VAL A 296 9.05 11.71 -3.65
CA VAL A 296 9.30 10.59 -4.57
C VAL A 296 8.26 10.56 -5.68
N CYS A 297 8.68 10.66 -6.94
CA CYS A 297 7.76 10.39 -8.04
C CYS A 297 7.69 8.88 -8.32
N VAL A 298 6.47 8.39 -8.54
CA VAL A 298 6.20 7.00 -8.94
C VAL A 298 5.60 7.00 -10.34
N LEU A 299 6.32 6.44 -11.31
CA LEU A 299 5.93 6.49 -12.72
C LEU A 299 5.13 5.23 -13.09
N GLY A 300 3.83 5.37 -13.30
CA GLY A 300 2.89 4.29 -13.63
C GLY A 300 1.99 3.89 -12.45
N GLY A 301 0.68 3.92 -12.66
CA GLY A 301 -0.36 3.56 -11.70
C GLY A 301 -0.83 2.11 -11.82
N GLY A 302 0.04 1.18 -12.25
CA GLY A 302 -0.23 -0.26 -12.18
C GLY A 302 -0.04 -0.84 -10.78
N ILE A 303 -0.26 -2.15 -10.59
CA ILE A 303 -0.09 -2.83 -9.29
C ILE A 303 1.30 -2.54 -8.68
N ALA A 304 2.38 -2.63 -9.47
CA ALA A 304 3.73 -2.37 -8.98
C ALA A 304 3.90 -0.93 -8.45
N GLY A 305 3.40 0.07 -9.20
CA GLY A 305 3.49 1.47 -8.81
C GLY A 305 2.62 1.81 -7.60
N ILE A 306 1.40 1.28 -7.53
CA ILE A 306 0.52 1.46 -6.37
C ILE A 306 1.13 0.84 -5.12
N CYS A 307 1.62 -0.40 -5.20
CA CYS A 307 2.30 -1.07 -4.09
C CYS A 307 3.59 -0.36 -3.68
N ALA A 308 4.35 0.17 -4.65
CA ALA A 308 5.54 0.97 -4.36
C ALA A 308 5.19 2.26 -3.63
N ALA A 309 4.18 3.01 -4.09
CA ALA A 309 3.70 4.22 -3.43
C ALA A 309 3.21 3.94 -2.00
N LEU A 310 2.46 2.86 -1.79
CA LEU A 310 2.02 2.44 -0.44
C LEU A 310 3.21 2.12 0.47
N LYS A 311 4.20 1.39 -0.04
CA LYS A 311 5.41 1.08 0.73
C LYS A 311 6.23 2.34 1.04
N LEU A 312 6.38 3.24 0.07
CA LEU A 312 7.05 4.53 0.25
C LEU A 312 6.36 5.37 1.34
N ALA A 313 5.04 5.50 1.25
CA ALA A 313 4.23 6.19 2.26
C ALA A 313 4.39 5.54 3.64
N ARG A 314 4.33 4.19 3.73
CA ARG A 314 4.54 3.45 4.98
C ARG A 314 5.91 3.75 5.60
N GLU A 315 6.93 3.95 4.78
CA GLU A 315 8.30 4.24 5.19
C GLU A 315 8.57 5.74 5.39
N GLY A 316 7.55 6.60 5.28
CA GLY A 316 7.63 8.03 5.58
C GLY A 316 8.12 8.92 4.44
N PHE A 317 8.11 8.42 3.20
CA PHE A 317 8.33 9.24 2.00
C PHE A 317 7.04 9.91 1.54
N ASP A 318 7.17 10.96 0.73
CA ASP A 318 6.04 11.70 0.15
C ASP A 318 5.85 11.30 -1.33
N PRO A 319 5.11 10.22 -1.63
CA PRO A 319 4.96 9.74 -3.00
C PRO A 319 3.97 10.58 -3.82
N GLU A 320 4.28 10.70 -5.11
CA GLU A 320 3.38 11.28 -6.12
C GLU A 320 3.34 10.36 -7.34
N ILE A 321 2.17 9.80 -7.64
CA ILE A 321 1.97 8.84 -8.72
C ILE A 321 1.59 9.58 -10.00
N PHE A 322 2.24 9.21 -11.11
CA PHE A 322 1.93 9.69 -12.46
C PHE A 322 1.45 8.53 -13.33
N GLU A 323 0.19 8.57 -13.75
CA GLU A 323 -0.43 7.56 -14.61
C GLU A 323 -0.87 8.19 -15.94
N ALA A 324 -0.46 7.59 -17.05
CA ALA A 324 -0.74 8.08 -18.39
C ALA A 324 -2.23 8.00 -18.76
N ARG A 325 -2.97 7.01 -18.23
CA ARG A 325 -4.39 6.77 -18.50
C ARG A 325 -5.29 7.54 -17.54
N ALA A 326 -6.57 7.67 -17.90
CA ALA A 326 -7.60 8.25 -17.04
C ALA A 326 -7.96 7.39 -15.82
N SER A 327 -7.43 6.17 -15.74
CA SER A 327 -7.62 5.26 -14.63
C SER A 327 -6.33 4.52 -14.30
N ALA A 328 -6.16 4.18 -13.03
CA ALA A 328 -5.10 3.32 -12.54
C ALA A 328 -5.44 1.83 -12.77
N GLY A 329 -4.46 0.95 -12.54
CA GLY A 329 -4.58 -0.51 -12.66
C GLY A 329 -3.69 -1.14 -13.72
N GLY A 330 -3.18 -0.34 -14.67
CA GLY A 330 -2.28 -0.82 -15.72
C GLY A 330 -2.89 -1.98 -16.53
N ARG A 331 -2.25 -3.14 -16.51
CA ARG A 331 -2.74 -4.37 -17.17
C ARG A 331 -3.86 -5.08 -16.42
N ALA A 332 -4.01 -4.83 -15.13
CA ALA A 332 -5.07 -5.39 -14.29
C ALA A 332 -6.34 -4.50 -14.25
N SER A 333 -6.54 -3.65 -15.26
CA SER A 333 -7.73 -2.78 -15.32
C SER A 333 -9.03 -3.59 -15.44
N ALA A 334 -10.18 -2.94 -15.28
CA ALA A 334 -11.50 -3.55 -15.41
C ALA A 334 -12.17 -3.22 -16.76
N VAL A 335 -13.14 -4.06 -17.15
CA VAL A 335 -14.07 -3.84 -18.27
C VAL A 335 -15.49 -4.20 -17.83
N GLU A 336 -16.49 -3.50 -18.35
CA GLU A 336 -17.89 -3.82 -18.13
C GLU A 336 -18.50 -4.48 -19.36
N TRP A 337 -19.07 -5.67 -19.17
CA TRP A 337 -19.73 -6.40 -20.24
C TRP A 337 -20.82 -7.32 -19.69
N ARG A 338 -21.98 -7.36 -20.36
CA ARG A 338 -23.14 -8.18 -19.96
C ARG A 338 -23.56 -8.00 -18.50
N GLY A 339 -23.55 -6.76 -18.00
CA GLY A 339 -23.88 -6.47 -16.60
C GLY A 339 -22.92 -7.08 -15.57
N ALA A 340 -21.71 -7.45 -15.99
CA ALA A 340 -20.62 -7.88 -15.13
C ALA A 340 -19.44 -6.90 -15.20
N ARG A 341 -18.83 -6.64 -14.04
CA ARG A 341 -17.56 -5.93 -13.94
C ARG A 341 -16.43 -6.97 -13.89
N LEU A 342 -15.73 -7.09 -15.01
CA LEU A 342 -14.74 -8.14 -15.29
C LEU A 342 -13.34 -7.53 -15.31
N ASP A 343 -12.34 -8.38 -15.12
CA ASP A 343 -10.97 -8.00 -15.43
C ASP A 343 -10.80 -7.76 -16.93
N ASN A 344 -9.85 -6.92 -17.34
CA ASN A 344 -9.58 -6.64 -18.76
C ASN A 344 -9.09 -7.91 -19.50
N GLY A 345 -8.47 -8.84 -18.79
CA GLY A 345 -8.30 -10.25 -19.18
C GLY A 345 -8.54 -11.15 -17.98
N SER A 346 -8.90 -12.42 -18.17
CA SER A 346 -9.18 -13.30 -17.02
C SER A 346 -7.94 -13.50 -16.13
N HIS A 347 -7.93 -12.81 -14.99
CA HIS A 347 -6.87 -12.91 -13.99
C HIS A 347 -7.24 -13.95 -12.93
N ALA A 348 -6.23 -14.73 -12.51
CA ALA A 348 -6.30 -15.57 -11.33
C ALA A 348 -5.13 -15.25 -10.40
N ALA A 349 -5.40 -15.31 -9.10
CA ALA A 349 -4.36 -15.31 -8.08
C ALA A 349 -4.10 -16.74 -7.61
N MET A 350 -2.93 -16.98 -7.01
CA MET A 350 -2.63 -18.25 -6.34
C MET A 350 -2.50 -18.04 -4.84
N GLY A 351 -2.77 -19.06 -4.03
CA GLY A 351 -2.59 -18.96 -2.57
C GLY A 351 -1.15 -18.66 -2.15
N CYS A 352 -0.16 -18.84 -3.03
CA CYS A 352 1.22 -18.42 -2.81
C CYS A 352 1.48 -16.91 -3.05
N TYR A 353 0.47 -16.11 -3.39
CA TYR A 353 0.59 -14.66 -3.66
C TYR A 353 0.70 -13.87 -2.35
N ARG A 354 1.84 -13.99 -1.67
CA ARG A 354 2.06 -13.40 -0.34
C ARG A 354 2.17 -11.88 -0.38
N ASN A 355 2.76 -11.32 -1.43
CA ASN A 355 2.99 -9.88 -1.52
C ASN A 355 1.71 -9.15 -1.91
N LEU A 356 1.00 -9.62 -2.94
CA LEU A 356 -0.26 -9.01 -3.35
C LEU A 356 -1.28 -9.07 -2.20
N PHE A 357 -1.51 -10.27 -1.64
CA PHE A 357 -2.45 -10.41 -0.52
C PHE A 357 -1.97 -9.68 0.73
N GLY A 358 -0.66 -9.56 0.96
CA GLY A 358 -0.11 -8.76 2.05
C GLY A 358 -0.46 -7.28 1.95
N PHE A 359 -0.32 -6.67 0.77
CA PHE A 359 -0.76 -5.28 0.55
C PHE A 359 -2.28 -5.13 0.70
N MET A 360 -3.06 -6.10 0.22
CA MET A 360 -4.51 -6.04 0.37
C MET A 360 -4.96 -6.17 1.82
N GLU A 361 -4.32 -7.04 2.61
CA GLU A 361 -4.56 -7.20 4.05
C GLU A 361 -4.25 -5.89 4.80
N GLU A 362 -3.15 -5.22 4.46
CA GLU A 362 -2.77 -3.93 5.05
C GLU A 362 -3.85 -2.86 4.84
N LEU A 363 -4.55 -2.89 3.70
CA LEU A 363 -5.65 -1.98 3.36
C LEU A 363 -7.00 -2.40 3.96
N GLY A 364 -7.05 -3.52 4.71
CA GLY A 364 -8.29 -4.09 5.25
C GLY A 364 -9.18 -4.74 4.18
N ALA A 365 -8.60 -5.22 3.08
CA ALA A 365 -9.28 -5.99 2.04
C ALA A 365 -8.69 -7.41 1.95
N PRO A 366 -8.90 -8.28 2.97
CA PRO A 366 -8.33 -9.62 2.97
C PRO A 366 -8.70 -10.39 1.71
N ALA A 367 -7.81 -11.28 1.25
CA ALA A 367 -8.02 -12.05 0.02
C ALA A 367 -9.37 -12.79 0.01
N SER A 368 -9.84 -13.29 1.16
CA SER A 368 -11.13 -13.97 1.30
C SER A 368 -12.35 -13.07 1.04
N ALA A 369 -12.23 -11.76 1.23
CA ALA A 369 -13.27 -10.79 0.91
C ALA A 369 -13.34 -10.56 -0.61
N ALA A 370 -12.18 -10.42 -1.27
CA ALA A 370 -12.07 -10.03 -2.67
C ALA A 370 -12.03 -11.20 -3.67
N PHE A 371 -11.61 -12.39 -3.25
CA PHE A 371 -11.41 -13.56 -4.08
C PHE A 371 -12.19 -14.77 -3.57
N SER A 372 -12.60 -15.62 -4.50
CA SER A 372 -13.19 -16.93 -4.27
C SER A 372 -12.13 -18.00 -4.51
N ARG A 373 -11.88 -18.82 -3.50
CA ARG A 373 -11.01 -19.99 -3.59
C ARG A 373 -11.64 -21.04 -4.51
N ALA A 374 -10.86 -21.63 -5.41
CA ALA A 374 -11.30 -22.79 -6.18
C ALA A 374 -11.56 -24.00 -5.27
N ASP A 375 -12.63 -24.74 -5.54
CA ASP A 375 -12.96 -25.98 -4.83
C ASP A 375 -12.46 -27.25 -5.54
N SER A 376 -12.17 -27.13 -6.83
CA SER A 376 -11.79 -28.22 -7.71
C SER A 376 -11.07 -27.70 -8.95
N MET A 377 -10.51 -28.63 -9.73
CA MET A 377 -9.96 -28.39 -11.05
C MET A 377 -10.59 -29.38 -12.03
N ASP A 378 -11.20 -28.85 -13.09
CA ASP A 378 -11.79 -29.66 -14.15
C ASP A 378 -10.78 -29.82 -15.31
N PHE A 379 -10.55 -31.06 -15.73
CA PHE A 379 -9.78 -31.39 -16.94
C PHE A 379 -10.74 -31.89 -18.00
N ALA A 380 -10.75 -31.24 -19.16
CA ALA A 380 -11.55 -31.63 -20.31
C ALA A 380 -10.67 -32.22 -21.41
N PHE A 381 -11.10 -33.33 -22.00
CA PHE A 381 -10.41 -34.03 -23.07
C PHE A 381 -11.25 -34.02 -24.35
N ALA A 382 -10.57 -34.11 -25.49
CA ALA A 382 -11.24 -34.21 -26.79
C ALA A 382 -12.16 -35.43 -26.81
N GLY A 383 -13.40 -35.26 -27.26
CA GLY A 383 -14.41 -36.33 -27.24
C GLY A 383 -15.35 -36.27 -26.04
N GLY A 384 -15.20 -35.29 -25.15
CA GLY A 384 -16.17 -34.96 -24.11
C GLY A 384 -15.93 -35.60 -22.73
N GLU A 385 -14.87 -36.40 -22.58
CA GLU A 385 -14.46 -36.92 -21.27
C GLU A 385 -14.01 -35.77 -20.35
N LYS A 386 -14.43 -35.82 -19.08
CA LYS A 386 -14.06 -34.83 -18.06
C LYS A 386 -13.61 -35.52 -16.79
N ILE A 387 -12.50 -35.05 -16.22
CA ILE A 387 -12.00 -35.49 -14.93
C ILE A 387 -11.98 -34.29 -13.99
N ARG A 388 -12.82 -34.34 -12.94
CA ARG A 388 -12.79 -33.35 -11.85
C ARG A 388 -11.88 -33.84 -10.73
N VAL A 389 -10.94 -32.99 -10.32
CA VAL A 389 -10.11 -33.20 -9.14
C VAL A 389 -10.52 -32.21 -8.05
N PRO A 390 -11.20 -32.65 -6.97
CA PRO A 390 -11.56 -31.78 -5.87
C PRO A 390 -10.32 -31.40 -5.05
N PHE A 391 -10.21 -30.12 -4.71
CA PHE A 391 -9.24 -29.66 -3.73
C PHE A 391 -9.72 -30.03 -2.32
N PRO A 392 -8.81 -30.42 -1.41
CA PRO A 392 -9.18 -30.63 -0.02
C PRO A 392 -9.71 -29.32 0.56
N PRO A 393 -10.71 -29.35 1.47
CA PRO A 393 -11.13 -28.15 2.21
C PRO A 393 -9.96 -27.49 2.96
N GLU A 394 -10.04 -26.18 3.16
CA GLU A 394 -8.96 -25.41 3.81
C GLU A 394 -8.61 -25.96 5.20
N ASN A 395 -9.64 -26.33 5.97
CA ASN A 395 -9.55 -26.92 7.31
C ASN A 395 -9.27 -28.44 7.32
N ALA A 396 -9.03 -29.06 6.16
CA ALA A 396 -8.76 -30.50 6.10
C ALA A 396 -7.43 -30.85 6.81
N GLY A 397 -7.46 -31.94 7.59
CA GLY A 397 -6.26 -32.49 8.22
C GLY A 397 -5.19 -32.93 7.23
N ILE A 398 -3.93 -32.98 7.68
CA ILE A 398 -2.76 -33.22 6.82
C ILE A 398 -2.87 -34.53 6.02
N PHE A 399 -3.42 -35.59 6.62
CA PHE A 399 -3.65 -36.87 5.95
C PHE A 399 -4.57 -36.73 4.73
N LYS A 400 -5.69 -36.00 4.85
CA LYS A 400 -6.63 -35.78 3.74
C LYS A 400 -5.99 -34.93 2.63
N LYS A 401 -5.17 -33.94 2.99
CA LYS A 401 -4.38 -33.12 2.04
C LYS A 401 -3.32 -33.94 1.29
N ILE A 402 -2.70 -34.93 1.94
CA ILE A 402 -1.76 -35.85 1.28
C ILE A 402 -2.52 -36.81 0.36
N LEU A 403 -3.63 -37.38 0.83
CA LEU A 403 -4.41 -38.34 0.07
C LEU A 403 -5.04 -37.73 -1.20
N SER A 404 -5.37 -36.43 -1.21
CA SER A 404 -5.93 -35.78 -2.39
C SER A 404 -4.97 -35.76 -3.60
N ILE A 405 -3.66 -35.93 -3.39
CA ILE A 405 -2.67 -36.03 -4.48
C ILE A 405 -2.94 -37.27 -5.35
N PHE A 406 -3.47 -38.36 -4.78
CA PHE A 406 -3.75 -39.57 -5.54
C PHE A 406 -4.86 -39.39 -6.58
N ALA A 407 -5.73 -38.39 -6.43
CA ALA A 407 -6.77 -38.08 -7.42
C ALA A 407 -6.18 -37.71 -8.80
N TYR A 408 -4.99 -37.09 -8.81
CA TYR A 408 -4.29 -36.71 -10.03
C TYR A 408 -3.71 -37.92 -10.80
N ARG A 409 -3.65 -39.11 -10.20
CA ARG A 409 -3.19 -40.33 -10.90
C ARG A 409 -4.12 -40.78 -12.01
N LYS A 410 -5.39 -40.38 -11.95
CA LYS A 410 -6.40 -40.69 -12.96
C LYS A 410 -6.24 -39.85 -14.23
N ILE A 411 -5.48 -38.75 -14.16
CA ILE A 411 -5.27 -37.86 -15.30
C ILE A 411 -4.23 -38.48 -16.24
N PRO A 412 -4.52 -38.59 -17.56
CA PRO A 412 -3.59 -39.12 -18.54
C PRO A 412 -2.20 -38.50 -18.45
N GLY A 413 -1.16 -39.35 -18.39
CA GLY A 413 0.24 -38.92 -18.29
C GLY A 413 0.68 -38.43 -16.90
N VAL A 414 -0.15 -37.67 -16.18
CA VAL A 414 0.20 -37.06 -14.87
C VAL A 414 0.57 -38.12 -13.83
N GLY A 415 -0.19 -39.22 -13.77
CA GLY A 415 0.08 -40.37 -12.90
C GLY A 415 1.23 -41.29 -13.36
N GLY A 416 1.89 -41.00 -14.48
CA GLY A 416 2.93 -41.85 -15.05
C GLY A 416 4.20 -41.93 -14.19
N ALA A 417 4.86 -43.10 -14.17
CA ALA A 417 6.01 -43.37 -13.30
C ALA A 417 7.16 -42.35 -13.43
N ARG A 418 7.48 -41.93 -14.66
CA ARG A 418 8.53 -40.92 -14.92
C ARG A 418 8.15 -39.54 -14.39
N ASN A 419 6.89 -39.15 -14.53
CA ASN A 419 6.38 -37.86 -14.04
C ASN A 419 6.36 -37.83 -12.50
N LEU A 420 5.86 -38.89 -11.87
CA LEU A 420 5.89 -39.03 -10.41
C LEU A 420 7.32 -39.04 -9.85
N LEU A 421 8.25 -39.73 -10.52
CA LEU A 421 9.67 -39.72 -10.15
C LEU A 421 10.26 -38.31 -10.24
N LEU A 422 9.91 -37.54 -11.28
CA LEU A 422 10.38 -36.16 -11.42
C LEU A 422 9.85 -35.28 -10.28
N PHE A 423 8.56 -35.33 -9.97
CA PHE A 423 8.00 -34.59 -8.83
C PHE A 423 8.69 -34.94 -7.51
N ALA A 424 8.97 -36.22 -7.26
CA ALA A 424 9.70 -36.66 -6.08
C ALA A 424 11.13 -36.10 -6.06
N LYS A 425 11.87 -36.18 -7.17
CA LYS A 425 13.21 -35.59 -7.28
C LYS A 425 13.21 -34.09 -7.05
N LEU A 426 12.24 -33.36 -7.61
CA LEU A 426 12.11 -31.92 -7.44
C LEU A 426 11.79 -31.55 -5.99
N LYS A 427 10.89 -32.29 -5.34
CA LYS A 427 10.53 -32.09 -3.93
C LYS A 427 11.72 -32.34 -2.98
N LEU A 428 12.58 -33.31 -3.32
CA LEU A 428 13.78 -33.66 -2.58
C LEU A 428 15.02 -32.82 -2.96
N GLY A 429 14.90 -31.88 -3.90
CA GLY A 429 16.04 -31.08 -4.37
C GLY A 429 17.08 -31.85 -5.20
N LEU A 430 16.72 -33.04 -5.71
CA LEU A 430 17.59 -33.93 -6.49
C LEU A 430 17.54 -33.69 -8.01
N ALA A 431 16.80 -32.67 -8.44
CA ALA A 431 16.72 -32.26 -9.84
C ALA A 431 16.68 -30.73 -9.95
N GLY A 432 17.39 -30.20 -10.94
CA GLY A 432 17.52 -28.77 -11.22
C GLY A 432 17.73 -28.50 -12.70
N ALA A 433 17.44 -27.26 -13.09
CA ALA A 433 17.69 -26.75 -14.43
C ALA A 433 19.18 -26.53 -14.67
N ARG A 434 19.61 -26.66 -15.93
CA ARG A 434 20.92 -26.20 -16.40
C ARG A 434 20.79 -24.77 -16.91
N ALA A 435 21.89 -24.02 -16.93
CA ALA A 435 21.90 -22.66 -17.48
C ALA A 435 21.47 -22.67 -18.95
N GLY A 436 20.52 -21.80 -19.31
CA GLY A 436 19.99 -21.69 -20.67
C GLY A 436 19.09 -22.87 -21.13
N GLU A 437 18.75 -23.80 -20.24
CA GLU A 437 17.89 -24.94 -20.57
C GLU A 437 16.41 -24.53 -20.62
N THR A 438 15.72 -24.92 -21.70
CA THR A 438 14.27 -24.76 -21.82
C THR A 438 13.52 -25.78 -20.97
N ALA A 439 12.28 -25.47 -20.62
CA ALA A 439 11.41 -26.36 -19.87
C ALA A 439 11.21 -27.69 -20.60
N LEU A 440 11.07 -27.69 -21.92
CA LEU A 440 10.93 -28.91 -22.71
C LEU A 440 12.21 -29.77 -22.66
N GLU A 441 13.38 -29.20 -22.89
CA GLU A 441 14.66 -29.92 -22.81
C GLU A 441 14.87 -30.54 -21.42
N PHE A 442 14.50 -29.80 -20.36
CA PHE A 442 14.52 -30.31 -18.99
C PHE A 442 13.60 -31.54 -18.84
N LEU A 443 12.36 -31.47 -19.33
CA LEU A 443 11.38 -32.56 -19.23
C LEU A 443 11.81 -33.80 -20.04
N GLU A 444 12.38 -33.60 -21.23
CA GLU A 444 12.92 -34.65 -22.10
C GLU A 444 14.13 -35.34 -21.46
N ARG A 445 15.05 -34.56 -20.88
CA ARG A 445 16.20 -35.09 -20.12
C ARG A 445 15.75 -35.98 -18.96
N HIS A 446 14.61 -35.67 -18.35
CA HIS A 446 13.99 -36.48 -17.30
C HIS A 446 13.03 -37.58 -17.81
N ARG A 447 12.92 -37.74 -19.14
CA ARG A 447 12.09 -38.73 -19.83
C ARG A 447 10.61 -38.65 -19.45
N VAL A 448 10.09 -37.44 -19.27
CA VAL A 448 8.66 -37.20 -19.06
C VAL A 448 7.91 -37.54 -20.36
N GLY A 449 6.80 -38.29 -20.25
CA GLY A 449 6.04 -38.73 -21.41
C GLY A 449 5.19 -37.60 -22.03
N LYS A 450 4.97 -37.65 -23.35
CA LYS A 450 4.23 -36.63 -24.12
C LYS A 450 2.87 -36.27 -23.51
N ALA A 451 2.09 -37.26 -23.08
CA ALA A 451 0.79 -37.03 -22.44
C ALA A 451 0.89 -36.17 -21.17
N ALA A 452 1.94 -36.35 -20.36
CA ALA A 452 2.12 -35.52 -19.16
C ALA A 452 2.53 -34.09 -19.53
N ILE A 453 3.32 -33.93 -20.60
CA ILE A 453 3.71 -32.61 -21.11
C ILE A 453 2.46 -31.87 -21.59
N GLU A 454 1.65 -32.51 -22.44
CA GLU A 454 0.44 -31.93 -23.02
C GLU A 454 -0.64 -31.60 -21.99
N VAL A 455 -0.87 -32.48 -21.01
CA VAL A 455 -1.99 -32.34 -20.06
C VAL A 455 -1.64 -31.47 -18.83
N PHE A 456 -0.35 -31.38 -18.47
CA PHE A 456 0.07 -30.65 -17.26
C PHE A 456 1.15 -29.61 -17.51
N TRP A 457 2.31 -30.01 -18.05
CA TRP A 457 3.47 -29.10 -18.08
C TRP A 457 3.30 -27.93 -19.04
N GLU A 458 2.73 -28.17 -20.23
CA GLU A 458 2.45 -27.13 -21.21
C GLU A 458 1.38 -26.17 -20.68
N PRO A 459 0.19 -26.63 -20.21
CA PRO A 459 -0.79 -25.77 -19.53
C PRO A 459 -0.20 -24.99 -18.33
N PHE A 460 0.70 -25.60 -17.56
CA PHE A 460 1.38 -24.92 -16.45
C PHE A 460 2.29 -23.79 -16.96
N CYS A 461 3.11 -24.04 -17.97
CA CYS A 461 4.03 -23.02 -18.50
C CYS A 461 3.26 -21.85 -19.15
N VAL A 462 2.24 -22.14 -19.97
CA VAL A 462 1.46 -21.09 -20.63
C VAL A 462 0.54 -20.33 -19.64
N SER A 463 0.08 -20.95 -18.55
CA SER A 463 -0.71 -20.22 -17.53
C SER A 463 0.16 -19.38 -16.60
N ALA A 464 1.23 -19.95 -16.06
CA ALA A 464 2.04 -19.29 -15.04
C ALA A 464 3.12 -18.37 -15.63
N LEU A 465 3.62 -18.68 -16.84
CA LEU A 465 4.75 -17.99 -17.47
C LEU A 465 4.39 -17.32 -18.80
N ASN A 466 3.15 -17.52 -19.29
CA ASN A 466 2.69 -17.07 -20.62
C ASN A 466 3.65 -17.41 -21.77
N THR A 467 4.32 -18.57 -21.66
CA THR A 467 5.35 -19.05 -22.60
C THR A 467 5.29 -20.57 -22.65
N SER A 468 5.28 -21.16 -23.85
CA SER A 468 5.23 -22.63 -24.04
C SER A 468 6.48 -23.33 -23.50
N CYS A 469 6.39 -24.63 -23.17
CA CYS A 469 7.53 -25.38 -22.63
C CYS A 469 8.78 -25.33 -23.53
N GLY A 470 8.60 -25.30 -24.85
CA GLY A 470 9.71 -25.26 -25.82
C GLY A 470 10.53 -23.97 -25.79
N LEU A 471 10.03 -22.91 -25.14
CA LEU A 471 10.71 -21.61 -25.05
C LEU A 471 10.96 -21.20 -23.60
N ALA A 472 10.08 -21.56 -22.68
CA ALA A 472 10.15 -21.14 -21.28
C ALA A 472 11.45 -21.61 -20.62
N SER A 473 12.08 -20.76 -19.83
CA SER A 473 13.24 -21.09 -19.02
C SER A 473 12.90 -22.18 -18.01
N ALA A 474 13.66 -23.28 -17.99
CA ALA A 474 13.50 -24.34 -17.00
C ALA A 474 13.71 -23.82 -15.57
N GLU A 475 14.64 -22.89 -15.36
CA GLU A 475 14.90 -22.30 -14.03
C GLU A 475 13.66 -21.58 -13.46
N LEU A 476 13.05 -20.69 -14.25
CA LEU A 476 11.82 -20.01 -13.86
C LEU A 476 10.64 -20.98 -13.69
N MET A 477 10.49 -21.96 -14.58
CA MET A 477 9.47 -23.00 -14.43
C MET A 477 9.60 -23.72 -13.08
N LEU A 478 10.81 -24.17 -12.73
CA LEU A 478 11.07 -24.89 -11.49
C LEU A 478 10.89 -24.01 -10.25
N SER A 479 11.33 -22.75 -10.29
CA SER A 479 11.15 -21.82 -9.17
C SER A 479 9.67 -21.51 -8.93
N THR A 480 8.90 -21.34 -10.00
CA THR A 480 7.44 -21.14 -9.96
C THR A 480 6.75 -22.39 -9.41
N LEU A 481 7.11 -23.57 -9.90
CA LEU A 481 6.55 -24.85 -9.44
C LEU A 481 6.82 -25.10 -7.96
N ARG A 482 8.04 -24.77 -7.48
CA ARG A 482 8.43 -24.88 -6.06
C ARG A 482 7.56 -24.03 -5.14
N LYS A 483 7.22 -22.80 -5.56
CA LYS A 483 6.41 -21.86 -4.76
C LYS A 483 4.91 -22.17 -4.81
N SER A 484 4.44 -22.81 -5.89
CA SER A 484 3.04 -23.15 -6.14
C SER A 484 2.73 -24.62 -5.81
N VAL A 485 2.75 -25.48 -6.82
CA VAL A 485 2.31 -26.88 -6.78
C VAL A 485 3.11 -27.71 -5.76
N LEU A 486 4.44 -27.60 -5.77
CA LEU A 486 5.31 -28.39 -4.88
C LEU A 486 5.31 -27.89 -3.43
N ALA A 487 4.95 -26.63 -3.19
CA ALA A 487 4.74 -26.14 -1.83
C ALA A 487 3.53 -26.83 -1.18
N GLY A 488 2.53 -27.18 -2.00
CA GLY A 488 1.33 -27.91 -1.57
C GLY A 488 0.39 -27.07 -0.70
N GLY A 489 -0.72 -27.69 -0.29
CA GLY A 489 -1.79 -27.02 0.45
C GLY A 489 -2.39 -25.86 -0.35
N GLU A 490 -2.69 -24.76 0.33
CA GLU A 490 -3.29 -23.57 -0.27
C GLU A 490 -2.38 -22.88 -1.29
N ASN A 491 -1.05 -23.04 -1.20
CA ASN A 491 -0.11 -22.41 -2.12
C ASN A 491 -0.35 -22.81 -3.59
N GLY A 492 -0.86 -24.03 -3.82
CA GLY A 492 -1.13 -24.58 -5.15
C GLY A 492 -2.54 -24.31 -5.68
N ILE A 493 -3.37 -23.54 -4.96
CA ILE A 493 -4.78 -23.36 -5.27
C ILE A 493 -5.02 -21.99 -5.90
N LEU A 494 -5.88 -21.94 -6.91
CA LEU A 494 -6.30 -20.71 -7.58
C LEU A 494 -7.40 -19.98 -6.80
N TYR A 495 -7.32 -18.66 -6.85
CA TYR A 495 -8.26 -17.71 -6.27
C TYR A 495 -8.74 -16.79 -7.39
N PHE A 496 -10.05 -16.75 -7.60
CA PHE A 496 -10.67 -15.95 -8.66
C PHE A 496 -11.27 -14.69 -8.06
N PRO A 497 -11.03 -13.51 -8.64
CA PRO A 497 -11.56 -12.27 -8.08
C PRO A 497 -13.08 -12.28 -8.20
N LYS A 498 -13.79 -11.83 -7.16
CA LYS A 498 -15.27 -11.76 -7.14
C LYS A 498 -15.80 -10.63 -8.04
N ALA A 499 -15.02 -9.55 -8.15
CA ALA A 499 -15.17 -8.47 -9.13
C ALA A 499 -13.91 -8.42 -10.02
N ALA A 500 -13.56 -7.27 -10.59
CA ALA A 500 -12.22 -7.07 -11.15
C ALA A 500 -11.20 -6.95 -10.00
N ALA A 501 -10.04 -7.58 -10.13
CA ALA A 501 -9.04 -7.65 -9.07
C ALA A 501 -8.57 -6.26 -8.61
N ILE A 502 -8.49 -5.30 -9.53
CA ILE A 502 -8.06 -3.92 -9.21
C ILE A 502 -9.05 -3.18 -8.31
N ASP A 503 -10.34 -3.52 -8.35
CA ASP A 503 -11.35 -2.85 -7.52
C ASP A 503 -11.17 -3.17 -6.03
N ALA A 504 -10.51 -4.28 -5.70
CA ALA A 504 -10.18 -4.65 -4.32
C ALA A 504 -8.95 -3.89 -3.78
N LEU A 505 -8.09 -3.36 -4.68
CA LEU A 505 -6.84 -2.72 -4.32
C LEU A 505 -6.90 -1.20 -4.47
N MET A 506 -7.25 -0.70 -5.66
CA MET A 506 -7.02 0.69 -6.04
C MET A 506 -7.82 1.72 -5.22
N PRO A 507 -9.14 1.57 -5.00
CA PRO A 507 -9.90 2.56 -4.22
C PRO A 507 -9.36 2.72 -2.80
N LYS A 508 -9.02 1.60 -2.14
CA LYS A 508 -8.44 1.61 -0.79
C LYS A 508 -7.00 2.14 -0.79
N ALA A 509 -6.21 1.79 -1.78
CA ALA A 509 -4.85 2.32 -1.92
C ALA A 509 -4.86 3.84 -2.11
N ALA A 510 -5.78 4.36 -2.93
CA ALA A 510 -5.97 5.80 -3.11
C ALA A 510 -6.31 6.49 -1.77
N ALA A 511 -7.29 5.97 -1.03
CA ALA A 511 -7.64 6.51 0.28
C ALA A 511 -6.44 6.53 1.25
N TYR A 512 -5.64 5.45 1.31
CA TYR A 512 -4.45 5.38 2.17
C TYR A 512 -3.32 6.32 1.73
N LEU A 513 -3.17 6.56 0.43
CA LEU A 513 -2.18 7.49 -0.11
C LEU A 513 -2.60 8.94 0.15
N GLU A 514 -3.85 9.28 -0.17
CA GLU A 514 -4.40 10.62 0.05
C GLU A 514 -4.44 10.98 1.54
N CYS A 515 -4.64 10.00 2.43
CA CYS A 515 -4.66 10.22 3.88
C CYS A 515 -3.30 10.63 4.45
N VAL A 516 -2.21 10.53 3.69
CA VAL A 516 -0.87 11.03 4.05
C VAL A 516 -0.42 12.19 3.16
N GLY A 517 -1.30 12.71 2.30
CA GLY A 517 -1.01 13.83 1.40
C GLY A 517 -0.32 13.44 0.09
N ALA A 518 -0.26 12.14 -0.23
CA ALA A 518 0.22 11.71 -1.53
C ALA A 518 -0.76 12.13 -2.63
N ARG A 519 -0.21 12.40 -3.82
CA ARG A 519 -1.00 12.83 -4.99
C ARG A 519 -1.01 11.73 -6.04
N ILE A 520 -2.17 11.53 -6.68
CA ILE A 520 -2.35 10.58 -7.78
C ILE A 520 -2.80 11.36 -9.02
N ARG A 521 -1.90 11.49 -9.99
CA ARG A 521 -2.14 12.22 -11.23
C ARG A 521 -2.48 11.27 -12.35
N LEU A 522 -3.77 11.21 -12.67
CA LEU A 522 -4.29 10.46 -13.80
C LEU A 522 -4.23 11.31 -15.08
N SER A 523 -4.17 10.64 -16.23
CA SER A 523 -4.02 11.26 -17.54
C SER A 523 -2.79 12.19 -17.62
N GLU A 524 -1.70 11.86 -16.93
CA GLU A 524 -0.49 12.64 -16.87
C GLU A 524 0.72 11.79 -17.30
N PRO A 525 0.88 11.55 -18.62
CA PRO A 525 1.99 10.77 -19.12
C PRO A 525 3.31 11.50 -18.84
N VAL A 526 4.27 10.73 -18.32
CA VAL A 526 5.67 11.14 -18.20
C VAL A 526 6.34 10.88 -19.55
N GLU A 527 7.05 11.87 -20.07
CA GLU A 527 7.66 11.83 -21.40
C GLU A 527 9.18 11.69 -21.31
N LYS A 528 9.79 12.16 -20.21
CA LYS A 528 11.24 12.11 -20.02
C LYS A 528 11.63 11.96 -18.54
N ILE A 529 12.73 11.25 -18.30
CA ILE A 529 13.43 11.19 -17.01
C ILE A 529 14.76 11.92 -17.18
N GLU A 530 15.01 12.91 -16.34
CA GLU A 530 16.24 13.70 -16.39
C GLU A 530 17.28 13.15 -15.41
N ILE A 531 18.41 12.70 -15.96
CA ILE A 531 19.58 12.21 -15.22
C ILE A 531 20.77 13.12 -15.55
N ARG A 532 21.40 13.70 -14.53
CA ARG A 532 22.62 14.52 -14.67
C ARG A 532 23.71 13.99 -13.75
N GLY A 533 24.91 13.80 -14.28
CA GLY A 533 26.05 13.28 -13.50
C GLY A 533 25.79 11.91 -12.84
N GLY A 534 24.97 11.07 -13.47
CA GLY A 534 24.60 9.75 -12.92
C GLY A 534 23.57 9.80 -11.77
N LYS A 535 22.90 10.94 -11.55
CA LYS A 535 21.85 11.09 -10.53
C LYS A 535 20.53 11.54 -11.17
N PHE A 536 19.42 10.99 -10.71
CA PHE A 536 18.08 11.47 -11.05
C PHE A 536 17.87 12.91 -10.54
N VAL A 537 17.23 13.76 -11.36
CA VAL A 537 16.98 15.18 -11.05
C VAL A 537 15.51 15.56 -11.14
N SER A 538 14.84 15.14 -12.21
CA SER A 538 13.48 15.57 -12.54
C SER A 538 12.80 14.61 -13.50
N ILE A 539 11.49 14.74 -13.61
CA ILE A 539 10.69 14.18 -14.70
C ILE A 539 10.08 15.30 -15.52
N GLU A 540 9.76 15.03 -16.78
CA GLU A 540 8.97 15.90 -17.63
C GLU A 540 7.63 15.22 -17.94
N THR A 541 6.53 15.89 -17.63
CA THR A 541 5.18 15.40 -17.90
C THR A 541 4.50 16.26 -18.96
N ARG A 542 3.60 15.64 -19.72
CA ARG A 542 2.86 16.34 -20.79
C ARG A 542 2.06 17.54 -20.29
N LYS A 543 1.52 17.46 -19.05
CA LYS A 543 0.59 18.47 -18.52
C LYS A 543 1.28 19.49 -17.61
N SER A 544 2.20 19.05 -16.77
CA SER A 544 2.82 19.89 -15.74
C SER A 544 4.23 20.35 -16.11
N GLY A 545 4.79 19.88 -17.23
CA GLY A 545 6.16 20.18 -17.64
C GLY A 545 7.18 19.53 -16.69
N ALA A 546 8.28 20.22 -16.43
CA ALA A 546 9.37 19.71 -15.60
C ALA A 546 9.05 19.79 -14.09
N LEU A 547 9.13 18.65 -13.40
CA LEU A 547 8.91 18.53 -11.96
C LEU A 547 10.12 17.86 -11.28
N LYS A 548 10.56 18.43 -10.15
CA LYS A 548 11.71 17.93 -9.38
C LYS A 548 11.27 17.09 -8.19
N PHE A 549 12.02 16.03 -7.92
CA PHE A 549 11.81 15.11 -6.81
C PHE A 549 13.17 14.66 -6.25
N ASP A 550 13.20 14.22 -4.98
CA ASP A 550 14.42 13.72 -4.35
C ASP A 550 14.78 12.32 -4.85
N ASN A 551 13.76 11.51 -5.17
CA ASN A 551 13.88 10.16 -5.68
C ASN A 551 12.82 9.87 -6.77
N CYS A 552 13.07 8.84 -7.57
CA CYS A 552 12.14 8.35 -8.58
C CYS A 552 12.02 6.83 -8.49
N VAL A 553 10.79 6.31 -8.46
CA VAL A 553 10.50 4.88 -8.66
C VAL A 553 9.77 4.70 -9.99
N CYS A 554 10.45 4.13 -10.97
CA CYS A 554 9.85 3.84 -12.27
C CYS A 554 9.15 2.48 -12.25
N ALA A 555 7.82 2.49 -12.31
CA ALA A 555 6.96 1.31 -12.46
C ALA A 555 6.47 1.09 -13.90
N LEU A 556 7.06 1.79 -14.88
CA LEU A 556 6.72 1.69 -16.29
C LEU A 556 7.18 0.34 -16.89
N PRO A 557 6.57 -0.11 -17.99
CA PRO A 557 7.09 -1.24 -18.77
C PRO A 557 8.54 -1.01 -19.22
N ALA A 558 9.35 -2.07 -19.26
CA ALA A 558 10.76 -2.02 -19.65
C ALA A 558 11.02 -1.25 -20.96
N LYS A 559 10.23 -1.53 -22.01
CA LYS A 559 10.34 -0.84 -23.32
C LYS A 559 10.04 0.66 -23.23
N ALA A 560 9.11 1.06 -22.35
CA ALA A 560 8.79 2.48 -22.16
C ALA A 560 9.93 3.20 -21.43
N LEU A 561 10.47 2.59 -20.37
CA LEU A 561 11.63 3.12 -19.66
C LEU A 561 12.87 3.20 -20.58
N ALA A 562 13.14 2.19 -21.40
CA ALA A 562 14.28 2.19 -22.32
C ALA A 562 14.27 3.41 -23.25
N LYS A 563 13.09 3.82 -23.72
CA LYS A 563 12.91 5.01 -24.59
C LYS A 563 13.10 6.34 -23.86
N MET A 564 12.97 6.35 -22.54
CA MET A 564 13.15 7.56 -21.71
C MET A 564 14.60 7.75 -21.24
N LEU A 565 15.45 6.75 -21.43
CA LEU A 565 16.86 6.78 -21.07
C LEU A 565 17.71 7.25 -22.26
N PRO A 566 18.94 7.73 -22.02
CA PRO A 566 19.85 8.10 -23.11
C PRO A 566 20.11 6.93 -24.08
N GLU A 567 20.22 7.22 -25.39
CA GLU A 567 20.37 6.19 -26.44
C GLU A 567 21.53 5.21 -26.20
N ASN A 568 22.64 5.70 -25.64
CA ASN A 568 23.83 4.90 -25.35
C ASN A 568 23.82 4.26 -23.94
N SER A 569 22.66 4.21 -23.26
CA SER A 569 22.55 3.62 -21.92
C SER A 569 22.72 2.09 -21.98
N PRO A 570 23.75 1.51 -21.32
CA PRO A 570 23.90 0.05 -21.23
C PRO A 570 22.70 -0.61 -20.56
N PHE A 571 22.07 0.09 -19.61
CA PHE A 571 20.87 -0.37 -18.94
C PHE A 571 19.68 -0.40 -19.90
N ALA A 572 19.49 0.63 -20.74
CA ALA A 572 18.45 0.64 -21.77
C ALA A 572 18.64 -0.51 -22.78
N ALA A 573 19.89 -0.75 -23.20
CA ALA A 573 20.24 -1.88 -24.08
C ALA A 573 19.94 -3.24 -23.44
N ARG A 574 20.23 -3.41 -22.13
CA ARG A 574 19.90 -4.64 -21.38
C ARG A 574 18.40 -4.88 -21.33
N ILE A 575 17.62 -3.91 -20.85
CA ILE A 575 16.16 -4.10 -20.68
C ILE A 575 15.43 -4.16 -22.02
N GLY A 576 16.02 -3.63 -23.09
CA GLY A 576 15.53 -3.77 -24.46
C GLY A 576 15.56 -5.21 -25.00
N LYS A 577 16.38 -6.09 -24.43
CA LYS A 577 16.41 -7.53 -24.75
C LYS A 577 15.25 -8.32 -24.13
N ILE A 578 14.50 -7.72 -23.21
CA ILE A 578 13.38 -8.39 -22.57
C ILE A 578 12.24 -8.49 -23.60
N GLY A 579 12.04 -9.72 -24.10
CA GLY A 579 10.97 -10.05 -25.03
C GLY A 579 9.58 -9.90 -24.38
N THR A 580 8.53 -9.89 -25.20
CA THR A 580 7.14 -9.79 -24.75
C THR A 580 6.29 -10.84 -25.42
N THR A 581 5.31 -11.38 -24.69
CA THR A 581 4.34 -12.34 -25.21
C THR A 581 2.92 -11.78 -25.13
N GLY A 582 2.13 -12.09 -26.17
CA GLY A 582 0.74 -11.67 -26.27
C GLY A 582 -0.23 -12.64 -25.59
N ILE A 583 -1.38 -12.11 -25.15
CA ILE A 583 -2.53 -12.89 -24.68
C ILE A 583 -3.76 -12.45 -25.48
N ILE A 584 -4.54 -13.42 -25.95
CA ILE A 584 -5.91 -13.17 -26.39
C ILE A 584 -6.84 -13.62 -25.28
N ASN A 585 -7.72 -12.73 -24.84
CA ASN A 585 -8.82 -13.05 -23.94
C ASN A 585 -10.13 -12.90 -24.71
N ALA A 586 -11.07 -13.82 -24.50
CA ALA A 586 -12.41 -13.70 -25.06
C ALA A 586 -13.44 -14.00 -23.99
N TYR A 587 -14.24 -12.99 -23.64
CA TYR A 587 -15.47 -13.22 -22.88
C TYR A 587 -16.55 -13.67 -23.84
N PHE A 588 -17.33 -14.68 -23.47
CA PHE A 588 -18.38 -15.22 -24.32
C PHE A 588 -19.52 -15.81 -23.52
N THR A 589 -20.70 -15.90 -24.14
CA THR A 589 -21.89 -16.48 -23.50
C THR A 589 -22.39 -17.72 -24.23
N THR A 590 -23.03 -18.61 -23.48
CA THR A 590 -23.63 -19.84 -24.00
C THR A 590 -25.03 -20.06 -23.44
N GLY A 591 -25.86 -20.83 -24.15
CA GLY A 591 -27.19 -21.24 -23.69
C GLY A 591 -27.20 -22.45 -22.75
N LYS A 592 -26.05 -23.11 -22.56
CA LYS A 592 -25.90 -24.26 -21.65
C LYS A 592 -24.62 -24.15 -20.83
N LYS A 593 -24.62 -24.76 -19.65
CA LYS A 593 -23.44 -24.83 -18.79
C LYS A 593 -22.38 -25.77 -19.39
N LEU A 594 -21.11 -25.34 -19.43
CA LEU A 594 -20.00 -26.13 -20.00
C LEU A 594 -19.42 -27.15 -19.01
N PHE A 595 -19.22 -26.76 -17.76
CA PHE A 595 -18.67 -27.56 -16.66
C PHE A 595 -19.16 -27.01 -15.31
N ASP A 596 -19.05 -27.77 -14.22
CA ASP A 596 -19.59 -27.30 -12.91
C ASP A 596 -18.58 -26.56 -12.04
N GLY A 597 -17.28 -26.80 -12.22
CA GLY A 597 -16.23 -26.10 -11.48
C GLY A 597 -16.13 -24.63 -11.88
N SER A 598 -15.27 -23.87 -11.18
CA SER A 598 -15.05 -22.44 -11.53
C SER A 598 -14.18 -22.25 -12.78
N TYR A 599 -13.47 -23.29 -13.22
CA TYR A 599 -12.61 -23.26 -14.39
C TYR A 599 -12.32 -24.68 -14.90
N ALA A 600 -11.97 -24.78 -16.18
CA ALA A 600 -11.54 -26.01 -16.82
C ALA A 600 -10.27 -25.81 -17.63
N SER A 601 -9.35 -26.78 -17.55
CA SER A 601 -8.21 -26.92 -18.46
C SER A 601 -8.60 -27.80 -19.64
N LEU A 602 -8.31 -27.36 -20.86
CA LEU A 602 -8.59 -28.14 -22.07
C LEU A 602 -7.28 -28.75 -22.59
N ALA A 603 -7.10 -30.04 -22.34
CA ALA A 603 -5.87 -30.74 -22.68
C ALA A 603 -5.66 -30.77 -24.21
N GLY A 604 -4.54 -30.23 -24.69
CA GLY A 604 -4.21 -30.19 -26.12
C GLY A 604 -4.99 -29.16 -26.94
N SER A 605 -5.75 -28.27 -26.29
CA SER A 605 -6.40 -27.14 -26.95
C SER A 605 -5.49 -25.91 -27.02
N PRO A 606 -5.56 -25.10 -28.09
CA PRO A 606 -5.01 -23.74 -28.06
C PRO A 606 -5.74 -22.84 -27.05
N ILE A 607 -6.98 -23.20 -26.67
CA ILE A 607 -7.74 -22.54 -25.60
C ILE A 607 -7.43 -23.28 -24.31
N HIS A 608 -6.27 -22.96 -23.72
CA HIS A 608 -5.74 -23.67 -22.56
C HIS A 608 -6.69 -23.70 -21.36
N TRP A 609 -7.43 -22.60 -21.15
CA TRP A 609 -8.27 -22.37 -19.96
C TRP A 609 -9.59 -21.68 -20.32
N ILE A 610 -10.66 -22.15 -19.68
CA ILE A 610 -11.95 -21.47 -19.63
C ILE A 610 -12.35 -21.24 -18.18
N PHE A 611 -12.77 -20.03 -17.84
CA PHE A 611 -13.18 -19.59 -16.51
C PHE A 611 -14.66 -19.26 -16.48
N ASP A 612 -15.38 -19.72 -15.46
CA ASP A 612 -16.78 -19.38 -15.25
C ASP A 612 -16.90 -18.03 -14.52
N HIS A 613 -17.58 -17.07 -15.16
CA HIS A 613 -17.87 -15.75 -14.63
C HIS A 613 -19.37 -15.49 -14.50
N THR A 614 -20.21 -16.52 -14.65
CA THR A 614 -21.68 -16.42 -14.65
C THR A 614 -22.21 -15.71 -13.40
N GLN A 615 -21.64 -16.02 -12.23
CA GLN A 615 -22.05 -15.40 -10.96
C GLN A 615 -21.79 -13.88 -10.89
N LYS A 616 -20.94 -13.33 -11.77
CA LYS A 616 -20.64 -11.89 -11.85
C LYS A 616 -21.66 -11.10 -12.67
N SER A 617 -22.50 -11.77 -13.47
CA SER A 617 -23.40 -11.13 -14.44
C SER A 617 -24.86 -11.23 -13.99
N ARG A 618 -25.46 -10.08 -13.66
CA ARG A 618 -26.91 -10.01 -13.39
C ARG A 618 -27.74 -10.37 -14.62
N GLN A 619 -27.30 -9.91 -15.80
CA GLN A 619 -27.99 -10.16 -17.07
C GLN A 619 -27.99 -11.64 -17.46
N CYS A 620 -26.89 -12.37 -17.23
CA CYS A 620 -26.85 -13.80 -17.49
C CYS A 620 -27.80 -14.56 -16.54
N ALA A 621 -27.87 -14.13 -15.27
CA ALA A 621 -28.80 -14.69 -14.30
C ALA A 621 -30.27 -14.51 -14.74
N GLU A 622 -30.64 -13.33 -15.26
CA GLU A 622 -31.99 -13.01 -15.74
C GLU A 622 -32.36 -13.75 -17.03
N SER A 623 -31.39 -13.91 -17.94
CA SER A 623 -31.60 -14.56 -19.25
C SER A 623 -31.44 -16.09 -19.23
N GLY A 624 -30.99 -16.67 -18.11
CA GLY A 624 -30.66 -18.09 -18.02
C GLY A 624 -29.46 -18.51 -18.89
N THR A 625 -28.58 -17.56 -19.23
CA THR A 625 -27.36 -17.80 -20.00
C THR A 625 -26.14 -17.92 -19.08
N PHE A 626 -25.03 -18.41 -19.62
CA PHE A 626 -23.77 -18.59 -18.87
C PHE A 626 -22.68 -17.70 -19.46
N LEU A 627 -21.85 -17.11 -18.60
CA LEU A 627 -20.76 -16.22 -18.98
C LEU A 627 -19.40 -16.86 -18.69
N TYR A 628 -18.56 -16.94 -19.71
CA TYR A 628 -17.23 -17.54 -19.63
C TYR A 628 -16.15 -16.59 -20.12
N GLY A 629 -14.92 -16.76 -19.62
CA GLY A 629 -13.71 -16.15 -20.16
C GLY A 629 -12.76 -17.23 -20.66
N ALA A 630 -12.33 -17.15 -21.93
CA ALA A 630 -11.32 -18.02 -22.50
C ALA A 630 -10.00 -17.25 -22.64
N THR A 631 -8.91 -17.84 -22.16
CA THR A 631 -7.58 -17.22 -22.24
C THR A 631 -6.65 -18.06 -23.11
N ILE A 632 -6.20 -17.45 -24.20
CA ILE A 632 -5.21 -17.98 -25.13
C ILE A 632 -3.89 -17.29 -24.82
N SER A 633 -3.15 -17.90 -23.89
CA SER A 633 -1.77 -17.55 -23.57
C SER A 633 -0.83 -17.82 -24.74
N HIS A 634 0.27 -17.07 -24.80
CA HIS A 634 1.26 -17.16 -25.88
C HIS A 634 0.56 -17.15 -27.25
N ALA A 635 -0.28 -16.15 -27.48
CA ALA A 635 -1.22 -16.12 -28.59
C ALA A 635 -0.50 -16.24 -29.94
N ARG A 636 -0.72 -17.37 -30.63
CA ARG A 636 -0.22 -17.64 -32.00
C ARG A 636 -1.30 -17.49 -33.07
N ILE A 637 -2.53 -17.24 -32.66
CA ILE A 637 -3.68 -17.05 -33.55
C ILE A 637 -3.74 -15.56 -33.91
N PRO A 638 -3.99 -15.20 -35.19
CA PRO A 638 -4.27 -13.83 -35.58
C PRO A 638 -5.42 -13.24 -34.75
N PHE A 639 -5.34 -11.94 -34.48
CA PHE A 639 -6.45 -11.25 -33.84
C PHE A 639 -7.51 -10.88 -34.88
N ASP A 640 -8.34 -11.86 -35.23
CA ASP A 640 -9.54 -11.69 -36.03
C ASP A 640 -10.77 -12.18 -35.24
N PRO A 641 -11.77 -11.33 -34.97
CA PRO A 641 -12.96 -11.73 -34.20
C PRO A 641 -13.70 -12.96 -34.75
N ALA A 642 -13.73 -13.14 -36.09
CA ALA A 642 -14.39 -14.28 -36.71
C ALA A 642 -13.57 -15.58 -36.51
N GLU A 643 -12.26 -15.52 -36.67
CA GLU A 643 -11.34 -16.63 -36.39
C GLU A 643 -11.37 -17.03 -34.91
N ILE A 644 -11.39 -16.05 -33.99
CA ILE A 644 -11.49 -16.30 -32.54
C ILE A 644 -12.83 -16.96 -32.21
N ARG A 645 -13.94 -16.45 -32.73
CA ARG A 645 -15.27 -17.05 -32.56
C ARG A 645 -15.30 -18.47 -33.13
N GLY A 646 -14.75 -18.68 -34.33
CA GLY A 646 -14.69 -19.99 -34.97
C GLY A 646 -13.86 -20.99 -34.19
N THR A 647 -12.72 -20.55 -33.64
CA THR A 647 -11.86 -21.38 -32.78
C THR A 647 -12.57 -21.74 -31.48
N LEU A 648 -13.22 -20.77 -30.82
CA LEU A 648 -14.03 -21.03 -29.64
C LEU A 648 -15.14 -22.03 -29.92
N GLY A 649 -15.91 -21.86 -31.00
CA GLY A 649 -16.99 -22.78 -31.37
C GLY A 649 -16.49 -24.21 -31.66
N ARG A 650 -15.36 -24.35 -32.38
CA ARG A 650 -14.76 -25.67 -32.65
C ARG A 650 -14.28 -26.35 -31.38
N GLU A 651 -13.53 -25.63 -30.54
CA GLU A 651 -12.99 -26.22 -29.32
C GLU A 651 -14.09 -26.49 -28.30
N THR A 652 -15.04 -25.57 -28.07
CA THR A 652 -16.15 -25.84 -27.14
C THR A 652 -16.98 -27.05 -27.57
N LYS A 653 -17.24 -27.21 -28.88
CA LYS A 653 -17.89 -28.42 -29.42
C LYS A 653 -17.06 -29.69 -29.18
N LYS A 654 -15.75 -29.62 -29.42
CA LYS A 654 -14.80 -30.75 -29.25
C LYS A 654 -14.72 -31.26 -27.81
N TYR A 655 -14.80 -30.37 -26.81
CA TYR A 655 -14.65 -30.72 -25.38
C TYR A 655 -15.97 -30.80 -24.61
N PHE A 656 -17.03 -30.11 -25.04
CA PHE A 656 -18.29 -29.99 -24.29
C PHE A 656 -19.54 -30.37 -25.12
N GLY A 657 -19.36 -30.91 -26.33
CA GLY A 657 -20.44 -31.24 -27.27
C GLY A 657 -21.11 -30.00 -27.86
N GLU A 658 -22.15 -30.17 -28.68
CA GLU A 658 -22.84 -29.07 -29.38
C GLU A 658 -23.18 -27.91 -28.45
N CYS A 659 -22.60 -26.74 -28.72
CA CYS A 659 -22.76 -25.55 -27.90
C CYS A 659 -22.70 -24.32 -28.80
N GLU A 660 -23.77 -23.54 -28.78
CA GLU A 660 -23.81 -22.26 -29.47
C GLU A 660 -23.10 -21.18 -28.65
N ILE A 661 -22.27 -20.37 -29.31
CA ILE A 661 -21.68 -19.15 -28.77
C ILE A 661 -22.63 -18.00 -29.09
N LEU A 662 -23.41 -17.57 -28.10
CA LEU A 662 -24.43 -16.53 -28.28
C LEU A 662 -23.77 -15.18 -28.55
N ASP A 663 -22.88 -14.76 -27.66
CA ASP A 663 -22.15 -13.50 -27.77
C ASP A 663 -20.67 -13.65 -27.44
N ILE A 664 -19.85 -12.72 -27.92
CA ILE A 664 -18.40 -12.70 -27.68
C ILE A 664 -17.85 -11.26 -27.62
N LEU A 665 -16.88 -11.06 -26.74
CA LEU A 665 -16.03 -9.88 -26.64
C LEU A 665 -14.56 -10.34 -26.64
N PRO A 666 -13.89 -10.39 -27.81
CA PRO A 666 -12.48 -10.70 -27.92
C PRO A 666 -11.62 -9.47 -27.59
N SER A 667 -10.45 -9.68 -27.02
CA SER A 667 -9.48 -8.63 -26.67
C SER A 667 -8.05 -9.14 -26.83
N LEU A 668 -7.20 -8.35 -27.49
CA LEU A 668 -5.77 -8.62 -27.66
C LEU A 668 -4.94 -7.79 -26.69
N PHE A 669 -4.04 -8.45 -26.00
CA PHE A 669 -2.99 -7.86 -25.19
C PHE A 669 -1.65 -8.21 -25.84
N ALA A 670 -1.22 -7.45 -26.86
CA ALA A 670 -0.05 -7.78 -27.67
C ALA A 670 1.26 -7.88 -26.84
N GLU A 671 1.39 -7.04 -25.82
CA GLU A 671 2.51 -7.04 -24.86
C GLU A 671 1.98 -7.31 -23.44
N ALA A 672 1.22 -8.39 -23.27
CA ALA A 672 0.58 -8.74 -22.02
C ALA A 672 1.59 -8.97 -20.89
N THR A 673 2.63 -9.76 -21.17
CA THR A 673 3.69 -10.08 -20.21
C THR A 673 5.05 -10.03 -20.89
N ILE A 674 6.11 -9.98 -20.10
CA ILE A 674 7.44 -10.31 -20.63
C ILE A 674 7.48 -11.79 -21.02
N SER A 675 8.31 -12.13 -22.00
CA SER A 675 8.60 -13.52 -22.35
C SER A 675 9.37 -14.17 -21.20
N ALA A 676 9.06 -15.42 -20.91
CA ALA A 676 9.75 -16.22 -19.91
C ALA A 676 10.87 -17.09 -20.51
N ASP A 677 11.36 -16.76 -21.71
CA ASP A 677 12.50 -17.41 -22.33
C ASP A 677 13.82 -17.09 -21.60
N CYS A 678 14.86 -17.88 -21.87
CA CYS A 678 16.14 -17.77 -21.19
C CYS A 678 16.83 -16.41 -21.42
N GLU A 679 16.69 -15.83 -22.61
CA GLU A 679 17.30 -14.54 -22.94
C GLU A 679 16.64 -13.41 -22.13
N SER A 680 15.31 -13.35 -22.16
CA SER A 680 14.51 -12.37 -21.44
C SER A 680 14.75 -12.47 -19.94
N GLU A 681 14.73 -13.68 -19.37
CA GLU A 681 14.98 -13.89 -17.94
C GLU A 681 16.39 -13.45 -17.53
N SER A 682 17.41 -13.72 -18.35
CA SER A 682 18.79 -13.26 -18.09
C SER A 682 18.94 -11.73 -18.15
N ALA A 683 18.08 -11.06 -18.92
CA ALA A 683 18.10 -9.61 -19.10
C ALA A 683 17.42 -8.85 -17.96
N ARG A 684 16.57 -9.50 -17.15
CA ARG A 684 15.83 -8.84 -16.05
C ARG A 684 16.80 -8.26 -15.02
N PRO A 685 16.70 -6.95 -14.70
CA PRO A 685 17.53 -6.33 -13.68
C PRO A 685 16.89 -6.40 -12.29
N ALA A 686 17.71 -6.30 -11.24
CA ALA A 686 17.29 -5.90 -9.91
C ALA A 686 17.21 -4.36 -9.80
N ASP A 687 16.52 -3.85 -8.77
CA ASP A 687 16.30 -2.41 -8.54
C ASP A 687 17.59 -1.57 -8.63
N GLY A 688 18.63 -1.97 -7.91
CA GLY A 688 19.91 -1.24 -7.84
C GLY A 688 20.77 -1.27 -9.12
N GLU A 689 20.32 -1.93 -10.20
CA GLU A 689 21.08 -2.07 -11.45
C GLU A 689 20.73 -1.01 -12.51
N CYS A 690 19.88 -0.03 -12.19
CA CYS A 690 19.47 1.04 -13.12
C CYS A 690 20.63 1.97 -13.55
N GLY A 691 21.71 2.02 -12.75
CA GLY A 691 22.90 2.83 -13.03
C GLY A 691 22.80 4.32 -12.69
N ALA A 692 21.70 4.77 -12.07
CA ALA A 692 21.53 6.17 -11.64
C ALA A 692 21.17 6.27 -10.16
N GLN A 693 21.84 7.17 -9.43
CA GLN A 693 21.55 7.44 -8.02
C GLN A 693 20.13 8.00 -7.86
N ASN A 694 19.43 7.51 -6.83
CA ASN A 694 18.04 7.86 -6.48
C ASN A 694 17.00 7.56 -7.57
N LEU A 695 17.37 6.80 -8.61
CA LEU A 695 16.43 6.19 -9.54
C LEU A 695 16.28 4.72 -9.16
N HIS A 696 15.04 4.29 -9.00
CA HIS A 696 14.67 2.94 -8.65
C HIS A 696 13.70 2.39 -9.70
N ILE A 697 13.65 1.08 -9.83
CA ILE A 697 12.75 0.40 -10.76
C ILE A 697 11.91 -0.64 -10.01
N CYS A 698 10.64 -0.70 -10.35
CA CYS A 698 9.76 -1.78 -9.94
C CYS A 698 8.87 -2.18 -11.12
N GLY A 699 8.23 -3.34 -11.01
CA GLY A 699 7.48 -3.93 -12.11
C GLY A 699 7.64 -5.44 -12.13
N ASP A 700 6.68 -6.11 -12.75
CA ASP A 700 6.72 -7.56 -12.90
C ASP A 700 7.84 -8.07 -13.82
N TRP A 701 8.49 -7.17 -14.56
CA TRP A 701 9.66 -7.43 -15.40
C TRP A 701 11.00 -7.39 -14.64
N VAL A 702 11.04 -6.81 -13.44
CA VAL A 702 12.23 -6.78 -12.56
C VAL A 702 12.52 -8.19 -12.03
N ALA A 703 13.78 -8.53 -11.74
CA ALA A 703 14.25 -9.84 -11.32
C ALA A 703 13.81 -10.22 -9.88
N THR A 704 12.52 -10.50 -9.69
CA THR A 704 11.92 -10.91 -8.40
C THR A 704 12.05 -12.41 -8.11
N GLY A 705 12.59 -13.19 -9.07
CA GLY A 705 12.57 -14.65 -9.04
C GLY A 705 11.16 -15.23 -9.16
N LEU A 706 10.23 -14.47 -9.73
CA LEU A 706 8.86 -14.87 -10.05
C LEU A 706 8.55 -14.52 -11.52
N PRO A 707 7.61 -15.25 -12.15
CA PRO A 707 7.15 -14.92 -13.48
C PRO A 707 6.36 -13.61 -13.48
N CYS A 708 6.16 -13.05 -14.68
CA CYS A 708 5.42 -11.81 -14.92
C CYS A 708 3.96 -11.93 -14.44
N THR A 709 3.71 -11.59 -13.18
CA THR A 709 2.43 -11.81 -12.47
C THR A 709 2.11 -10.62 -11.57
N MET A 710 0.85 -10.53 -11.10
CA MET A 710 0.45 -9.56 -10.08
C MET A 710 1.28 -9.71 -8.79
N GLU A 711 1.65 -10.94 -8.42
CA GLU A 711 2.53 -11.20 -7.28
C GLU A 711 3.95 -10.68 -7.52
N SER A 712 4.52 -10.87 -8.71
CA SER A 712 5.83 -10.29 -9.07
C SER A 712 5.79 -8.76 -9.03
N ALA A 713 4.72 -8.15 -9.56
CA ALA A 713 4.52 -6.70 -9.49
C ALA A 713 4.50 -6.20 -8.04
N ALA A 714 3.71 -6.82 -7.16
CA ALA A 714 3.66 -6.47 -5.74
C ALA A 714 4.99 -6.76 -5.01
N LYS A 715 5.63 -7.89 -5.30
CA LYS A 715 6.93 -8.28 -4.73
C LYS A 715 8.03 -7.28 -5.09
N SER A 716 8.07 -6.79 -6.34
CA SER A 716 9.08 -5.83 -6.79
C SER A 716 9.06 -4.54 -5.95
N ALA A 717 7.90 -4.10 -5.46
CA ALA A 717 7.80 -2.99 -4.51
C ALA A 717 8.43 -3.34 -3.15
N ASN A 718 8.22 -4.55 -2.66
CA ASN A 718 8.84 -5.03 -1.42
C ASN A 718 10.36 -5.23 -1.54
N ASP A 719 10.89 -5.43 -2.74
CA ASP A 719 12.32 -5.60 -3.00
C ASP A 719 13.07 -4.27 -3.27
N LEU A 720 12.37 -3.13 -3.32
CA LEU A 720 13.00 -1.82 -3.49
C LEU A 720 14.07 -1.54 -2.42
N THR A 721 15.21 -1.03 -2.87
CA THR A 721 16.42 -0.75 -2.06
C THR A 721 16.51 0.69 -1.57
N ILE A 722 15.56 1.56 -1.96
CA ILE A 722 15.49 2.97 -1.55
C ILE A 722 15.47 3.16 -0.02
N PHE A 723 15.08 2.15 0.74
CA PHE A 723 14.85 2.26 2.18
C PHE A 723 16.12 2.16 3.03
N ASP A 724 17.22 1.67 2.45
CA ASP A 724 18.48 1.31 3.12
C ASP A 724 19.42 2.49 3.44
#